data_AF-A0A3D1CVV6-F1
#
_entry.id   AF-A0A3D1CVV6-F1
#
_cell.length_a   1.000
_cell.length_b   1.000
_cell.length_c   1.000
_cell.angle_alpha   90.00
_cell.angle_beta   90.00
_cell.angle_gamma   90.00
#
_symmetry.space_group_name_H-M   'P 1'
#
loop_
_entity.id
_entity.type
_entity.pdbx_description
1 polymer ?
#
loop_
_entity_poly.entity_id
_entity_poly.type
_entity_poly.pdbx_seq_one_letter_code
_entity_poly.pdbx_strand_id
1 'polypeptide(L)'
;MAQQQEITYQYDLFSRTGQEVNRPFDKSEGVCGAQPIKALQVKEAGEQGRALAPDLMGAILCHSNIKQAYKQVKQNKGVAGIDQMVVGEFAVWYAEHEENLLSKLYDGTYQPQGVKQVEIPKPNGGKRKLGIPTVTDRIIQQAIAQVLSPIYEKKFSDHSYGFRPSRSAHQALKKGSEYVEEGRNIVVDMDLKTFFDVVNHDRLMYRLSETIGDKALSGLIRKYLQSGIMVDGVVSQRTEGTPQGSPLSPLLSNIVLDELDKELERRGHKFVRYADDCNIYVRSQVAGERVMKSVSNFIESKLKLIVNSEKSQVCEVNQTKFLGYTIQKDGNLSIAKKSIERFKEKVRSITKRNRGVKFEQVIAELTPVMRGWLNYFHYARCKSLLKNLDSWIRRKLRCYRLKQCKRVITLQRFLESRGVDSWQSWILALSGKGHWRKSGCPQAHQALNNKWFDAVGLYNLTLKYREIKQLKETARCESMPGGVRGRGSNPPYLLDLKKINMSLIISPYCYLFTDNNKHYIFNSESCFFSEVNQDIYDIIQDRDYASLDKDSLSLLMNKKILIDSEAVRLFFQESKFKYELSSYNNDVLNLILVPTLSCNFSCDYCFELSKQNKFMSKETIDNLCIFIKGHEKARRINLTWYGGEPLIAFEIIKRINLELKEKVDIPLYYQSIITNGYLLTNDVIEYFKGQQIKSIQITLDGDEDTHNQTRKLHSGKGSFHRIIENIDNAVCKLPNCQFLIRININNKNKNEYINLYKNLTKKWPAKNIHIYPGFIREETKDNKSLCSKCIHAESVIDLYEYYNRCGVDIKYYPERLEKGCMINSINSYIIGPEGEIYKCWNDVSNKEKIIGFIDKKEIVNKSLFYRYMIDLSPFLDKECKKCSLLPICSGGCGWYRYKNKFENGYFNICSMYKGENQLKKALLSSTMEL
;
A
#
# COMPACT_ATOMS: atom_id res chain seq x y z
N MET A 1 -0.67 -43.96 4.59
CA MET A 1 0.70 -43.51 4.83
C MET A 1 1.35 -43.25 3.48
N ALA A 2 2.12 -42.15 3.40
CA ALA A 2 3.03 -41.71 2.34
C ALA A 2 2.50 -41.68 0.88
N GLN A 3 2.19 -40.48 0.38
CA GLN A 3 2.22 -40.17 -1.05
C GLN A 3 3.20 -39.01 -1.24
N GLN A 4 4.29 -39.29 -1.95
CA GLN A 4 5.36 -38.35 -2.33
C GLN A 4 4.77 -37.15 -3.08
N GLN A 5 5.13 -35.94 -2.65
CA GLN A 5 4.92 -34.71 -3.40
C GLN A 5 6.20 -34.41 -4.19
N GLU A 6 6.11 -34.42 -5.52
CA GLU A 6 7.15 -33.93 -6.43
C GLU A 6 7.34 -32.42 -6.26
N ILE A 7 8.58 -32.02 -5.99
CA ILE A 7 9.05 -30.64 -5.86
C ILE A 7 9.43 -30.14 -7.26
N THR A 8 8.87 -29.01 -7.72
CA THR A 8 9.23 -28.35 -8.98
C THR A 8 10.16 -27.16 -8.69
N TYR A 9 11.35 -27.14 -9.29
CA TYR A 9 12.42 -26.14 -9.07
C TYR A 9 12.22 -24.86 -9.91
N GLN A 10 12.61 -23.69 -9.37
CA GLN A 10 12.76 -22.42 -10.12
C GLN A 10 14.24 -22.17 -10.39
N TYR A 11 14.61 -21.93 -11.64
CA TYR A 11 15.88 -21.30 -11.99
C TYR A 11 15.73 -19.77 -11.99
N ASP A 12 16.73 -19.07 -11.45
CA ASP A 12 16.85 -17.62 -11.50
C ASP A 12 17.34 -17.21 -12.89
N LEU A 13 16.72 -16.19 -13.46
CA LEU A 13 16.80 -15.82 -14.88
C LEU A 13 18.18 -15.30 -15.31
N PHE A 14 19.13 -15.18 -14.36
CA PHE A 14 20.35 -14.36 -14.48
C PHE A 14 21.55 -14.81 -13.64
N SER A 15 21.54 -16.01 -13.03
CA SER A 15 22.74 -16.56 -12.39
C SER A 15 23.60 -17.25 -13.44
N ARG A 16 24.77 -16.70 -13.81
CA ARG A 16 25.77 -17.36 -14.69
C ARG A 16 26.45 -18.59 -14.07
N THR A 17 25.99 -19.05 -12.92
CA THR A 17 26.48 -20.24 -12.25
C THR A 17 25.29 -21.02 -11.74
N GLY A 18 25.15 -22.26 -12.20
CA GLY A 18 24.10 -23.17 -11.76
C GLY A 18 24.24 -23.45 -10.25
N GLN A 19 23.41 -22.80 -9.45
CA GLN A 19 22.98 -23.29 -8.13
C GLN A 19 21.65 -22.61 -7.73
N GLU A 20 20.72 -23.45 -7.27
CA GLU A 20 19.28 -23.23 -7.11
C GLU A 20 18.92 -22.19 -6.05
N VAL A 21 18.11 -21.15 -6.37
CA VAL A 21 17.35 -20.38 -5.37
C VAL A 21 16.04 -19.78 -5.90
N ASN A 22 14.96 -20.03 -5.15
CA ASN A 22 13.56 -19.59 -5.35
C ASN A 22 13.30 -18.16 -4.81
N ARG A 23 12.79 -17.24 -5.65
CA ARG A 23 12.14 -15.98 -5.19
C ARG A 23 10.66 -15.89 -5.61
N PRO A 24 9.74 -15.62 -4.66
CA PRO A 24 8.41 -15.09 -4.96
C PRO A 24 8.42 -13.56 -5.01
N PHE A 25 8.22 -13.05 -6.23
CA PHE A 25 7.25 -12.03 -6.62
C PHE A 25 6.73 -11.01 -5.60
N ASP A 26 6.93 -9.73 -5.95
CA ASP A 26 5.91 -8.72 -5.67
C ASP A 26 5.77 -7.65 -6.77
N LYS A 27 4.54 -7.12 -6.77
CA LYS A 27 3.85 -6.08 -7.54
C LYS A 27 4.42 -4.69 -7.21
N SER A 28 4.69 -3.82 -8.20
CA SER A 28 3.82 -2.74 -8.73
C SER A 28 3.17 -1.92 -7.61
N GLU A 29 3.25 -0.60 -7.45
CA GLU A 29 3.54 0.63 -8.22
C GLU A 29 4.02 1.66 -7.16
N GLY A 30 4.58 2.84 -7.42
CA GLY A 30 4.74 3.63 -8.63
C GLY A 30 5.58 4.86 -8.27
N VAL A 31 6.26 5.39 -9.27
CA VAL A 31 7.14 6.56 -9.16
C VAL A 31 6.37 7.79 -9.58
N CYS A 32 6.29 8.79 -8.70
CA CYS A 32 6.04 10.17 -9.09
C CYS A 32 6.82 11.10 -8.17
N GLY A 33 7.68 11.94 -8.74
CA GLY A 33 8.40 12.96 -7.97
C GLY A 33 9.67 13.51 -8.61
N ALA A 34 9.68 13.81 -9.91
CA ALA A 34 10.66 14.71 -10.51
C ALA A 34 9.98 16.08 -10.72
N GLN A 35 10.48 17.14 -10.09
CA GLN A 35 10.21 18.55 -10.41
C GLN A 35 11.33 19.44 -9.85
N PRO A 36 11.56 20.69 -10.31
CA PRO A 36 11.18 21.34 -11.58
C PRO A 36 12.41 22.03 -12.26
N ILE A 37 12.52 22.01 -13.59
CA ILE A 37 13.43 22.92 -14.30
C ILE A 37 12.60 24.09 -14.84
N LYS A 38 12.95 25.30 -14.40
CA LYS A 38 12.37 26.56 -14.85
C LYS A 38 12.67 26.81 -16.33
N ALA A 39 11.71 27.45 -16.97
CA ALA A 39 11.57 27.70 -18.39
C ALA A 39 12.75 28.42 -19.04
N LEU A 40 13.20 27.90 -20.19
CA LEU A 40 13.67 28.72 -21.29
C LEU A 40 12.49 28.94 -22.23
N GLN A 41 12.00 30.18 -22.28
CA GLN A 41 11.12 30.64 -23.35
C GLN A 41 11.95 30.91 -24.59
N VAL A 42 11.84 30.10 -25.64
CA VAL A 42 11.90 30.58 -27.03
C VAL A 42 10.96 29.70 -27.86
N LYS A 43 10.02 30.35 -28.55
CA LYS A 43 9.11 29.75 -29.52
C LYS A 43 9.90 29.35 -30.78
N GLU A 44 9.95 28.07 -31.10
CA GLU A 44 9.97 27.53 -32.47
C GLU A 44 9.78 26.01 -32.39
N ALA A 45 8.52 25.63 -32.19
CA ALA A 45 8.06 24.29 -31.91
C ALA A 45 7.63 23.58 -33.21
N GLY A 46 8.42 22.61 -33.67
CA GLY A 46 8.02 21.74 -34.77
C GLY A 46 8.99 20.56 -34.97
N GLU A 47 10.29 20.83 -34.95
CA GLU A 47 11.29 19.81 -35.33
C GLU A 47 12.06 19.22 -34.13
N GLN A 48 12.22 19.97 -33.03
CA GLN A 48 12.96 19.49 -31.83
C GLN A 48 12.23 18.40 -31.03
N GLY A 49 10.93 18.17 -31.26
CA GLY A 49 10.17 17.10 -30.61
C GLY A 49 10.58 15.69 -31.04
N ARG A 50 11.24 15.54 -32.20
CA ARG A 50 11.73 14.24 -32.70
C ARG A 50 13.11 13.86 -32.13
N ALA A 51 13.88 14.83 -31.63
CA ALA A 51 15.29 14.67 -31.27
C ALA A 51 15.55 14.40 -29.77
N LEU A 52 14.52 14.36 -28.92
CA LEU A 52 14.64 14.22 -27.45
C LEU A 52 13.98 12.95 -26.89
N ALA A 53 14.01 11.83 -27.63
CA ALA A 53 13.79 10.52 -27.03
C ALA A 53 15.17 9.87 -26.78
N PRO A 54 15.69 9.82 -25.54
CA PRO A 54 16.86 8.99 -25.24
C PRO A 54 16.59 7.56 -25.68
N ASP A 55 17.62 6.86 -26.19
CA ASP A 55 17.65 5.45 -26.61
C ASP A 55 16.47 4.61 -26.07
N LEU A 56 15.35 4.60 -26.81
CA LEU A 56 14.11 3.97 -26.36
C LEU A 56 14.26 2.46 -26.36
N MET A 57 14.95 1.91 -27.37
CA MET A 57 15.29 0.49 -27.40
C MET A 57 16.14 0.11 -26.17
N GLY A 58 17.14 0.90 -25.81
CA GLY A 58 17.93 0.67 -24.60
C GLY A 58 17.12 0.69 -23.31
N ALA A 59 16.18 1.62 -23.17
CA ALA A 59 15.25 1.65 -22.04
C ALA A 59 14.32 0.43 -22.01
N ILE A 60 13.86 -0.05 -23.17
CA ILE A 60 12.99 -1.23 -23.28
C ILE A 60 13.75 -2.50 -22.89
N LEU A 61 14.99 -2.63 -23.37
CA LEU A 61 15.82 -3.81 -23.22
C LEU A 61 16.64 -3.86 -21.93
N CYS A 62 16.61 -2.79 -21.11
CA CYS A 62 17.31 -2.82 -19.83
C CYS A 62 16.82 -3.97 -18.95
N HIS A 63 17.75 -4.65 -18.27
CA HIS A 63 17.46 -5.85 -17.49
C HIS A 63 16.37 -5.64 -16.44
N SER A 64 16.31 -4.47 -15.81
CA SER A 64 15.29 -4.14 -14.80
C SER A 64 13.88 -4.11 -15.41
N ASN A 65 13.72 -3.56 -16.61
CA ASN A 65 12.45 -3.50 -17.33
C ASN A 65 12.04 -4.88 -17.85
N ILE A 66 12.95 -5.66 -18.43
CA ILE A 66 12.68 -7.05 -18.85
C ILE A 66 12.26 -7.92 -17.65
N LYS A 67 12.92 -7.77 -16.50
CA LYS A 67 12.54 -8.46 -15.25
C LYS A 67 11.14 -8.04 -14.77
N GLN A 68 10.79 -6.76 -14.87
CA GLN A 68 9.45 -6.29 -14.53
C GLN A 68 8.39 -6.82 -15.51
N ALA A 69 8.69 -6.84 -16.80
CA ALA A 69 7.84 -7.43 -17.83
C ALA A 69 7.62 -8.93 -17.61
N TYR A 70 8.68 -9.69 -17.33
CA TYR A 70 8.60 -11.10 -16.95
C TYR A 70 7.70 -11.29 -15.73
N LYS A 71 7.86 -10.44 -14.71
CA LYS A 71 7.01 -10.49 -13.53
C LYS A 71 5.52 -10.32 -13.89
N GLN A 72 5.21 -9.30 -14.68
CA GLN A 72 3.82 -9.04 -15.07
C GLN A 72 3.23 -10.21 -15.88
N VAL A 73 4.00 -10.80 -16.80
CA VAL A 73 3.57 -11.96 -17.60
C VAL A 73 3.36 -13.20 -16.72
N LYS A 74 4.23 -13.46 -15.73
CA LYS A 74 4.10 -14.59 -14.79
C LYS A 74 2.88 -14.45 -13.87
N GLN A 75 2.53 -13.24 -13.44
CA GLN A 75 1.32 -13.00 -12.66
C GLN A 75 0.02 -13.31 -13.44
N ASN A 76 0.04 -13.12 -14.76
CA ASN A 76 -1.12 -13.35 -15.62
C ASN A 76 -1.46 -14.83 -15.84
N LYS A 77 -0.56 -15.77 -15.45
CA LYS A 77 -0.75 -17.23 -15.57
C LYS A 77 -1.20 -17.66 -16.98
N GLY A 78 -0.66 -17.01 -18.01
CA GLY A 78 -0.99 -17.30 -19.41
C GLY A 78 -0.48 -18.66 -19.87
N VAL A 79 -1.18 -19.27 -20.85
CA VAL A 79 -0.76 -20.54 -21.47
C VAL A 79 0.44 -20.34 -22.40
N ALA A 80 1.17 -21.42 -22.69
CA ALA A 80 2.30 -21.41 -23.62
C ALA A 80 1.90 -21.01 -25.05
N GLY A 81 2.86 -20.48 -25.80
CA GLY A 81 2.71 -20.11 -27.21
C GLY A 81 2.82 -21.31 -28.14
N ILE A 82 3.25 -21.07 -29.37
CA ILE A 82 3.51 -22.14 -30.36
C ILE A 82 4.75 -22.97 -30.01
N ASP A 83 5.70 -22.35 -29.31
CA ASP A 83 6.96 -22.91 -28.81
C ASP A 83 6.76 -23.84 -27.61
N GLN A 84 5.54 -23.92 -27.08
CA GLN A 84 5.14 -24.71 -25.91
C GLN A 84 5.93 -24.42 -24.62
N MET A 85 6.85 -23.44 -24.63
CA MET A 85 7.55 -22.97 -23.45
C MET A 85 6.56 -22.41 -22.42
N VAL A 86 6.60 -22.94 -21.19
CA VAL A 86 5.77 -22.42 -20.11
C VAL A 86 6.43 -21.19 -19.49
N VAL A 87 5.63 -20.32 -18.84
CA VAL A 87 6.15 -19.05 -18.32
C VAL A 87 7.27 -19.24 -17.29
N GLY A 88 7.30 -20.35 -16.54
CA GLY A 88 8.36 -20.64 -15.58
C GLY A 88 9.73 -20.93 -16.21
N GLU A 89 9.76 -21.44 -17.45
CA GLU A 89 10.97 -21.88 -18.16
C GLU A 89 11.70 -20.77 -18.90
N PHE A 90 11.00 -19.66 -19.19
CA PHE A 90 11.62 -18.45 -19.76
C PHE A 90 12.84 -18.01 -18.96
N ALA A 91 12.88 -18.37 -17.67
CA ALA A 91 14.01 -18.03 -16.83
C ALA A 91 15.34 -18.62 -17.26
N VAL A 92 15.34 -19.93 -17.41
CA VAL A 92 16.50 -20.68 -17.87
C VAL A 92 16.84 -20.27 -19.29
N TRP A 93 15.82 -20.22 -20.15
CA TRP A 93 16.00 -19.94 -21.57
C TRP A 93 16.65 -18.57 -21.83
N TYR A 94 16.21 -17.53 -21.11
CA TYR A 94 16.77 -16.19 -21.26
C TYR A 94 18.22 -16.11 -20.78
N ALA A 95 18.59 -16.77 -19.69
CA ALA A 95 19.98 -16.79 -19.19
C ALA A 95 20.97 -17.36 -20.24
N GLU A 96 20.53 -18.33 -21.04
CA GLU A 96 21.32 -18.97 -22.10
C GLU A 96 21.34 -18.19 -23.42
N HIS A 97 20.27 -17.44 -23.73
CA HIS A 97 20.05 -16.82 -25.04
C HIS A 97 20.03 -15.29 -25.03
N GLU A 98 20.26 -14.65 -23.88
CA GLU A 98 20.14 -13.20 -23.68
C GLU A 98 21.00 -12.39 -24.67
N GLU A 99 22.31 -12.65 -24.76
CA GLU A 99 23.21 -11.87 -25.61
C GLU A 99 22.75 -11.91 -27.08
N ASN A 100 22.34 -13.09 -27.55
CA ASN A 100 21.83 -13.26 -28.91
C ASN A 100 20.48 -12.55 -29.12
N LEU A 101 19.58 -12.63 -28.15
CA LEU A 101 18.26 -12.00 -28.22
C LEU A 101 18.39 -10.47 -28.20
N LEU A 102 19.20 -9.92 -27.31
CA LEU A 102 19.41 -8.47 -27.19
C LEU A 102 20.09 -7.90 -28.44
N SER A 103 21.16 -8.54 -28.94
CA SER A 103 21.80 -8.12 -30.20
C SER A 103 20.80 -8.11 -31.35
N LYS A 104 20.02 -9.19 -31.53
CA LYS A 104 18.98 -9.23 -32.58
C LYS A 104 17.92 -8.13 -32.46
N LEU A 105 17.57 -7.72 -31.23
CA LEU A 105 16.60 -6.67 -30.98
C LEU A 105 17.17 -5.26 -31.27
N TYR A 106 18.42 -5.00 -30.87
CA TYR A 106 19.13 -3.74 -31.18
C TYR A 106 19.41 -3.59 -32.69
N ASP A 107 19.89 -4.65 -33.33
CA ASP A 107 20.24 -4.65 -34.76
C ASP A 107 18.99 -4.71 -35.66
N GLY A 108 17.79 -4.84 -35.05
CA GLY A 108 16.52 -4.93 -35.75
C GLY A 108 16.33 -6.22 -36.57
N THR A 109 17.20 -7.22 -36.39
CA THR A 109 17.15 -8.51 -37.11
C THR A 109 16.20 -9.52 -36.46
N TYR A 110 15.76 -9.29 -35.23
CA TYR A 110 14.79 -10.14 -34.51
C TYR A 110 13.49 -10.33 -35.32
N GLN A 111 12.99 -11.56 -35.37
CA GLN A 111 11.72 -11.90 -36.00
C GLN A 111 10.79 -12.55 -34.97
N PRO A 112 9.65 -11.91 -34.65
CA PRO A 112 8.64 -12.49 -33.77
C PRO A 112 8.12 -13.81 -34.31
N GLN A 113 7.80 -14.72 -33.40
CA GLN A 113 7.19 -15.99 -33.78
C GLN A 113 5.69 -15.84 -34.07
N GLY A 114 5.13 -16.83 -34.78
CA GLY A 114 3.70 -16.88 -35.06
C GLY A 114 2.87 -16.98 -33.78
N VAL A 115 1.69 -16.35 -33.76
CA VAL A 115 0.78 -16.40 -32.61
C VAL A 115 -0.10 -17.65 -32.67
N LYS A 116 -0.27 -18.33 -31.53
CA LYS A 116 -1.15 -19.50 -31.40
C LYS A 116 -2.60 -19.06 -31.36
N GLN A 117 -3.43 -19.56 -32.28
CA GLN A 117 -4.85 -19.24 -32.26
C GLN A 117 -5.59 -20.03 -31.18
N VAL A 118 -6.40 -19.33 -30.38
CA VAL A 118 -7.31 -19.97 -29.42
C VAL A 118 -8.70 -19.36 -29.55
N GLU A 119 -9.72 -20.20 -29.62
CA GLU A 119 -11.11 -19.76 -29.67
C GLU A 119 -11.73 -19.72 -28.26
N ILE A 120 -12.16 -18.53 -27.83
CA ILE A 120 -12.88 -18.35 -26.56
C ILE A 120 -14.35 -18.00 -26.83
N PRO A 121 -15.33 -18.66 -26.19
CA PRO A 121 -16.74 -18.32 -26.36
C PRO A 121 -17.03 -16.88 -25.91
N LYS A 122 -17.72 -16.10 -26.75
CA LYS A 122 -18.20 -14.76 -26.39
C LYS A 122 -19.46 -14.85 -25.52
N PRO A 123 -19.64 -13.92 -24.56
CA PRO A 123 -20.82 -13.92 -23.69
C PRO A 123 -22.20 -13.73 -24.36
N ASN A 124 -22.26 -13.30 -25.63
CA ASN A 124 -23.50 -13.07 -26.38
C ASN A 124 -23.67 -14.06 -27.55
N GLY A 125 -22.90 -15.15 -27.58
CA GLY A 125 -22.79 -16.05 -28.73
C GLY A 125 -21.61 -15.71 -29.65
N GLY A 126 -21.13 -16.71 -30.40
CA GLY A 126 -19.94 -16.63 -31.25
C GLY A 126 -18.63 -16.94 -30.51
N LYS A 127 -17.52 -17.00 -31.27
CA LYS A 127 -16.17 -17.27 -30.75
C LYS A 127 -15.27 -16.05 -30.95
N ARG A 128 -14.40 -15.75 -29.98
CA ARG A 128 -13.32 -14.76 -30.07
C ARG A 128 -12.03 -15.51 -30.38
N LYS A 129 -11.44 -15.21 -31.54
CA LYS A 129 -10.12 -15.70 -31.93
C LYS A 129 -9.08 -14.85 -31.19
N LEU A 130 -8.38 -15.45 -30.23
CA LEU A 130 -7.22 -14.85 -29.58
C LEU A 130 -5.95 -15.32 -30.28
N GLY A 131 -4.98 -14.42 -30.40
CA GLY A 131 -3.62 -14.77 -30.78
C GLY A 131 -2.76 -14.74 -29.53
N ILE A 132 -2.26 -15.90 -29.11
CA ILE A 132 -1.38 -16.03 -27.95
C ILE A 132 0.08 -16.03 -28.45
N PRO A 133 0.85 -14.96 -28.23
CA PRO A 133 2.27 -14.94 -28.60
C PRO A 133 3.08 -15.90 -27.70
N THR A 134 4.31 -16.19 -28.11
CA THR A 134 5.28 -16.91 -27.28
C THR A 134 5.53 -16.19 -25.97
N VAL A 135 6.07 -16.90 -24.97
CA VAL A 135 6.41 -16.26 -23.69
C VAL A 135 7.41 -15.12 -23.92
N THR A 136 8.42 -15.35 -24.76
CA THR A 136 9.44 -14.34 -25.13
C THR A 136 8.80 -13.12 -25.77
N ASP A 137 7.95 -13.30 -26.79
CA ASP A 137 7.28 -12.20 -27.47
C ASP A 137 6.37 -11.41 -26.51
N ARG A 138 5.66 -12.10 -25.61
CA ARG A 138 4.82 -11.42 -24.60
C ARG A 138 5.63 -10.55 -23.65
N ILE A 139 6.81 -11.01 -23.24
CA ILE A 139 7.67 -10.26 -22.33
C ILE A 139 8.25 -9.05 -23.03
N ILE A 140 8.72 -9.18 -24.27
CA ILE A 140 9.21 -8.05 -25.07
C ILE A 140 8.08 -7.05 -25.33
N GLN A 141 6.89 -7.50 -25.73
CA GLN A 141 5.73 -6.64 -25.92
C GLN A 141 5.32 -5.91 -24.62
N GLN A 142 5.41 -6.59 -23.47
CA GLN A 142 5.15 -6.00 -22.16
C GLN A 142 6.21 -4.96 -21.77
N ALA A 143 7.48 -5.20 -22.10
CA ALA A 143 8.59 -4.27 -21.90
C ALA A 143 8.43 -3.01 -22.76
N ILE A 144 8.03 -3.17 -24.03
CA ILE A 144 7.67 -2.06 -24.92
C ILE A 144 6.52 -1.24 -24.31
N ALA A 145 5.45 -1.92 -23.87
CA ALA A 145 4.30 -1.26 -23.28
C ALA A 145 4.66 -0.46 -22.01
N GLN A 146 5.56 -0.96 -21.16
CA GLN A 146 6.00 -0.28 -19.94
C GLN A 146 6.72 1.05 -20.23
N VAL A 147 7.53 1.11 -21.29
CA VAL A 147 8.25 2.34 -21.68
C VAL A 147 7.36 3.30 -22.46
N LEU A 148 6.52 2.80 -23.37
CA LEU A 148 5.68 3.67 -24.21
C LEU A 148 4.47 4.23 -23.46
N SER A 149 3.90 3.51 -22.49
CA SER A 149 2.67 3.96 -21.80
C SER A 149 2.83 5.34 -21.14
N PRO A 150 3.89 5.64 -20.36
CA PRO A 150 4.09 6.98 -19.76
C PRO A 150 4.25 8.11 -20.79
N ILE A 151 4.73 7.80 -22.00
CA ILE A 151 4.92 8.79 -23.07
C ILE A 151 3.56 9.16 -23.68
N TYR A 152 2.75 8.16 -24.01
CA TYR A 152 1.44 8.37 -24.63
C TYR A 152 0.37 8.80 -23.63
N GLU A 153 0.47 8.41 -22.36
CA GLU A 153 -0.49 8.80 -21.32
C GLU A 153 -0.64 10.32 -21.18
N LYS A 154 0.45 11.08 -21.42
CA LYS A 154 0.44 12.55 -21.43
C LYS A 154 -0.30 13.17 -22.61
N LYS A 155 -0.49 12.40 -23.69
CA LYS A 155 -1.11 12.86 -24.95
C LYS A 155 -2.58 12.46 -25.07
N PHE A 156 -3.01 11.43 -24.35
CA PHE A 156 -4.36 10.89 -24.43
C PHE A 156 -5.41 11.80 -23.78
N SER A 157 -6.56 11.93 -24.45
CA SER A 157 -7.75 12.66 -23.95
C SER A 157 -8.16 12.26 -22.54
N ASP A 158 -8.57 13.22 -21.71
CA ASP A 158 -9.12 12.96 -20.36
C ASP A 158 -10.46 12.21 -20.37
N HIS A 159 -11.12 12.14 -21.53
CA HIS A 159 -12.38 11.43 -21.74
C HIS A 159 -12.20 9.97 -22.17
N SER A 160 -10.95 9.49 -22.30
CA SER A 160 -10.61 8.10 -22.56
C SER A 160 -10.17 7.38 -21.29
N TYR A 161 -10.82 6.27 -20.95
CA TYR A 161 -10.61 5.56 -19.67
C TYR A 161 -10.11 4.12 -19.83
N GLY A 162 -10.33 3.49 -20.99
CA GLY A 162 -10.02 2.08 -21.19
C GLY A 162 -8.53 1.80 -21.28
N PHE A 163 -8.06 0.74 -20.63
CA PHE A 163 -6.67 0.25 -20.69
C PHE A 163 -5.59 1.27 -20.30
N ARG A 164 -5.94 2.26 -19.46
CA ARG A 164 -5.00 3.30 -19.00
C ARG A 164 -4.71 3.16 -17.51
N PRO A 165 -3.47 3.45 -17.07
CA PRO A 165 -3.11 3.45 -15.66
C PRO A 165 -3.93 4.51 -14.90
N SER A 166 -4.30 4.22 -13.64
CA SER A 166 -5.10 5.11 -12.78
C SER A 166 -6.48 5.54 -13.31
N ARG A 167 -6.91 4.99 -14.45
CA ARG A 167 -8.25 5.18 -15.01
C ARG A 167 -9.10 3.94 -14.78
N SER A 168 -10.39 4.11 -14.51
CA SER A 168 -11.29 2.98 -14.25
C SER A 168 -12.64 3.11 -14.94
N ALA A 169 -13.31 1.97 -15.14
CA ALA A 169 -14.68 1.93 -15.65
C ALA A 169 -15.65 2.79 -14.82
N HIS A 170 -15.44 2.88 -13.49
CA HIS A 170 -16.27 3.70 -12.61
C HIS A 170 -16.09 5.20 -12.83
N GLN A 171 -14.88 5.66 -13.18
CA GLN A 171 -14.66 7.06 -13.54
C GLN A 171 -15.36 7.41 -14.86
N ALA A 172 -15.30 6.51 -15.85
CA ALA A 172 -16.04 6.64 -17.12
C ALA A 172 -17.56 6.78 -16.86
N LEU A 173 -18.11 5.89 -16.04
CA LEU A 173 -19.53 5.91 -15.65
C LEU A 173 -19.89 7.19 -14.91
N LYS A 174 -19.06 7.65 -13.97
CA LYS A 174 -19.29 8.90 -13.24
C LYS A 174 -19.34 10.09 -14.19
N LYS A 175 -18.39 10.19 -15.13
CA LYS A 175 -18.38 11.27 -16.13
C LYS A 175 -19.62 11.24 -17.02
N GLY A 176 -20.06 10.05 -17.42
CA GLY A 176 -21.31 9.85 -18.14
C GLY A 176 -22.52 10.34 -17.34
N SER A 177 -22.61 9.99 -16.05
CA SER A 177 -23.65 10.48 -15.13
C SER A 177 -23.66 12.01 -15.02
N GLU A 178 -22.49 12.64 -14.87
CA GLU A 178 -22.37 14.11 -14.82
C GLU A 178 -22.95 14.77 -16.08
N TYR A 179 -22.71 14.21 -17.28
CA TYR A 179 -23.29 14.76 -18.51
C TYR A 179 -24.82 14.64 -18.60
N VAL A 180 -25.37 13.56 -18.04
CA VAL A 180 -26.83 13.38 -17.95
C VAL A 180 -27.43 14.39 -16.96
N GLU A 181 -26.78 14.61 -15.81
CA GLU A 181 -27.17 15.63 -14.83
C GLU A 181 -27.13 17.04 -15.43
N GLU A 182 -26.23 17.32 -16.38
CA GLU A 182 -26.19 18.57 -17.17
C GLU A 182 -27.30 18.65 -18.25
N GLY A 183 -28.25 17.73 -18.27
CA GLY A 183 -29.41 17.72 -19.17
C GLY A 183 -29.21 17.03 -20.53
N ARG A 184 -28.17 16.20 -20.69
CA ARG A 184 -27.91 15.44 -21.93
C ARG A 184 -28.45 14.01 -21.82
N ASN A 185 -29.76 13.89 -22.02
CA ASN A 185 -30.51 12.64 -21.82
C ASN A 185 -30.47 11.67 -23.01
N ILE A 186 -29.90 12.09 -24.15
CA ILE A 186 -29.75 11.27 -25.35
C ILE A 186 -28.28 10.88 -25.49
N VAL A 187 -28.03 9.62 -25.82
CA VAL A 187 -26.68 9.08 -26.03
C VAL A 187 -26.57 8.47 -27.42
N VAL A 188 -25.47 8.81 -28.07
CA VAL A 188 -24.97 8.16 -29.27
C VAL A 188 -24.01 7.08 -28.80
N ASP A 189 -24.49 5.85 -28.77
CA ASP A 189 -23.74 4.65 -28.40
C ASP A 189 -23.07 4.12 -29.67
N MET A 190 -21.74 4.22 -29.74
CA MET A 190 -20.95 3.80 -30.89
C MET A 190 -20.11 2.56 -30.55
N ASP A 191 -20.30 1.50 -31.33
CA ASP A 191 -19.58 0.22 -31.25
C ASP A 191 -18.82 0.00 -32.57
N LEU A 192 -17.55 -0.43 -32.48
CA LEU A 192 -16.72 -0.72 -33.65
C LEU A 192 -16.78 -2.21 -34.00
N LYS A 193 -16.99 -2.52 -35.29
CA LYS A 193 -17.04 -3.90 -35.75
C LYS A 193 -15.61 -4.46 -35.82
N THR A 194 -15.37 -5.54 -35.07
CA THR A 194 -14.10 -6.30 -35.12
C THR A 194 -12.86 -5.41 -35.07
N PHE A 195 -12.87 -4.38 -34.20
CA PHE A 195 -11.85 -3.32 -34.16
C PHE A 195 -10.41 -3.84 -34.24
N PHE A 196 -10.05 -4.77 -33.36
CA PHE A 196 -8.70 -5.35 -33.32
C PHE A 196 -8.34 -6.12 -34.60
N ASP A 197 -9.30 -6.56 -35.41
CA ASP A 197 -9.03 -7.33 -36.61
C ASP A 197 -8.82 -6.43 -37.84
N VAL A 198 -9.27 -5.17 -37.81
CA VAL A 198 -9.28 -4.23 -38.97
C VAL A 198 -8.38 -3.00 -38.79
N VAL A 199 -7.52 -2.98 -37.77
CA VAL A 199 -6.58 -1.86 -37.56
C VAL A 199 -5.58 -1.78 -38.72
N ASN A 200 -5.60 -0.68 -39.47
CA ASN A 200 -4.65 -0.46 -40.56
C ASN A 200 -3.23 -0.22 -40.02
N HIS A 201 -2.28 -1.09 -40.42
CA HIS A 201 -0.90 -1.05 -39.92
C HIS A 201 -0.17 0.23 -40.31
N ASP A 202 -0.26 0.67 -41.57
CA ASP A 202 0.49 1.83 -42.04
C ASP A 202 0.05 3.12 -41.35
N ARG A 203 -1.25 3.27 -41.14
CA ARG A 203 -1.78 4.38 -40.35
C ARG A 203 -1.27 4.34 -38.91
N LEU A 204 -1.36 3.19 -38.23
CA LEU A 204 -0.87 3.05 -36.86
C LEU A 204 0.63 3.36 -36.78
N MET A 205 1.42 2.84 -37.72
CA MET A 205 2.86 3.10 -37.79
C MET A 205 3.17 4.58 -38.06
N TYR A 206 2.38 5.26 -38.89
CA TYR A 206 2.48 6.71 -39.07
C TYR A 206 2.22 7.45 -37.74
N ARG A 207 1.15 7.12 -37.01
CA ARG A 207 0.85 7.73 -35.70
C ARG A 207 1.97 7.49 -34.68
N LEU A 208 2.56 6.29 -34.68
CA LEU A 208 3.69 5.97 -33.82
C LEU A 208 4.93 6.80 -34.19
N SER A 209 5.19 6.99 -35.48
CA SER A 209 6.35 7.75 -35.98
C SER A 209 6.33 9.25 -35.62
N GLU A 210 5.16 9.82 -35.32
CA GLU A 210 5.06 11.20 -34.81
C GLU A 210 5.71 11.36 -33.43
N THR A 211 5.85 10.27 -32.67
CA THR A 211 6.37 10.29 -31.29
C THR A 211 7.65 9.48 -31.13
N ILE A 212 7.81 8.39 -31.90
CA ILE A 212 8.92 7.46 -31.81
C ILE A 212 9.89 7.74 -32.96
N GLY A 213 11.09 8.25 -32.64
CA GLY A 213 12.18 8.42 -33.61
C GLY A 213 13.03 7.17 -33.83
N ASP A 214 12.90 6.17 -32.95
CA ASP A 214 13.66 4.92 -33.00
C ASP A 214 13.15 3.98 -34.11
N LYS A 215 14.01 3.76 -35.12
CA LYS A 215 13.70 2.92 -36.29
C LYS A 215 13.67 1.43 -35.95
N ALA A 216 14.53 0.95 -35.05
CA ALA A 216 14.57 -0.45 -34.64
C ALA A 216 13.28 -0.82 -33.89
N LEU A 217 12.85 0.04 -32.97
CA LEU A 217 11.60 -0.13 -32.23
C LEU A 217 10.38 -0.08 -33.16
N SER A 218 10.34 0.89 -34.07
CA SER A 218 9.25 1.01 -35.05
C SER A 218 9.20 -0.22 -35.96
N GLY A 219 10.36 -0.73 -36.41
CA GLY A 219 10.46 -1.97 -37.17
C GLY A 219 9.94 -3.18 -36.39
N LEU A 220 10.31 -3.30 -35.11
CA LEU A 220 9.88 -4.38 -34.23
C LEU A 220 8.36 -4.36 -33.99
N ILE A 221 7.76 -3.19 -33.74
CA ILE A 221 6.31 -3.06 -33.59
C ILE A 221 5.59 -3.46 -34.89
N ARG A 222 6.09 -3.03 -36.05
CA ARG A 222 5.53 -3.45 -37.35
C ARG A 222 5.62 -4.97 -37.54
N LYS A 223 6.75 -5.59 -37.18
CA LYS A 223 6.90 -7.05 -37.22
C LYS A 223 5.90 -7.78 -36.30
N TYR A 224 5.61 -7.25 -35.12
CA TYR A 224 4.58 -7.81 -34.24
C TYR A 224 3.16 -7.66 -34.78
N LEU A 225 2.88 -6.62 -35.56
CA LEU A 225 1.58 -6.45 -36.23
C LEU A 225 1.43 -7.41 -37.41
N GLN A 226 2.52 -7.65 -38.13
CA GLN A 226 2.58 -8.55 -39.28
C GLN A 226 2.73 -10.04 -38.91
N SER A 227 3.11 -10.35 -37.67
CA SER A 227 3.36 -11.73 -37.25
C SER A 227 2.09 -12.58 -37.42
N GLY A 228 2.27 -13.68 -38.16
CA GLY A 228 1.16 -14.48 -38.65
C GLY A 228 0.44 -15.27 -37.55
N ILE A 229 -0.81 -15.64 -37.81
CA ILE A 229 -1.53 -16.62 -36.98
C ILE A 229 -1.15 -18.01 -37.45
N MET A 230 -0.71 -18.87 -36.53
CA MET A 230 -0.57 -20.29 -36.80
C MET A 230 -1.90 -21.01 -36.58
N VAL A 231 -2.44 -21.59 -37.63
CA VAL A 231 -3.64 -22.43 -37.63
C VAL A 231 -3.26 -23.76 -38.24
N ASP A 232 -3.43 -24.86 -37.50
CA ASP A 232 -3.16 -26.24 -37.97
C ASP A 232 -1.79 -26.44 -38.66
N GLY A 233 -0.76 -25.74 -38.19
CA GLY A 233 0.61 -25.83 -38.70
C GLY A 233 0.97 -24.87 -39.84
N VAL A 234 0.00 -24.09 -40.35
CA VAL A 234 0.24 -23.08 -41.41
C VAL A 234 0.23 -21.67 -40.83
N VAL A 235 1.27 -20.89 -41.13
CA VAL A 235 1.37 -19.48 -40.73
C VAL A 235 0.79 -18.61 -41.85
N SER A 236 -0.33 -17.94 -41.57
CA SER A 236 -0.91 -16.94 -42.48
C SER A 236 -0.45 -15.54 -42.09
N GLN A 237 0.09 -14.78 -43.05
CA GLN A 237 0.49 -13.38 -42.81
C GLN A 237 -0.75 -12.49 -42.61
N ARG A 238 -0.65 -11.55 -41.66
CA ARG A 238 -1.68 -10.53 -41.46
C ARG A 238 -1.33 -9.26 -42.22
N THR A 239 -2.29 -8.77 -43.01
CA THR A 239 -2.21 -7.47 -43.69
C THR A 239 -2.88 -6.34 -42.89
N GLU A 240 -3.72 -6.68 -41.91
CA GLU A 240 -4.41 -5.74 -41.02
C GLU A 240 -4.70 -6.36 -39.63
N GLY A 241 -5.01 -5.48 -38.67
CA GLY A 241 -5.36 -5.84 -37.30
C GLY A 241 -4.18 -5.93 -36.33
N THR A 242 -4.47 -6.06 -35.05
CA THR A 242 -3.51 -6.27 -33.97
C THR A 242 -3.91 -7.52 -33.18
N PRO A 243 -2.94 -8.36 -32.75
CA PRO A 243 -3.25 -9.64 -32.10
C PRO A 243 -4.01 -9.47 -30.78
N GLN A 244 -5.27 -9.90 -30.74
CA GLN A 244 -6.07 -9.92 -29.52
C GLN A 244 -5.44 -10.86 -28.49
N GLY A 245 -4.92 -10.31 -27.38
CA GLY A 245 -4.24 -11.05 -26.32
C GLY A 245 -2.77 -10.67 -26.12
N SER A 246 -2.21 -9.83 -27.00
CA SER A 246 -0.89 -9.23 -26.79
C SER A 246 -0.92 -8.15 -25.69
N PRO A 247 0.11 -8.08 -24.82
CA PRO A 247 0.26 -7.00 -23.85
C PRO A 247 0.37 -5.59 -24.46
N LEU A 248 0.82 -5.47 -25.70
CA LEU A 248 1.04 -4.18 -26.38
C LEU A 248 -0.23 -3.67 -27.08
N SER A 249 -1.10 -4.56 -27.55
CA SER A 249 -2.31 -4.21 -28.30
C SER A 249 -3.24 -3.18 -27.61
N PRO A 250 -3.48 -3.21 -26.28
CA PRO A 250 -4.32 -2.21 -25.62
C PRO A 250 -3.79 -0.77 -25.78
N LEU A 251 -2.47 -0.58 -25.69
CA LEU A 251 -1.84 0.72 -25.88
C LEU A 251 -1.99 1.18 -27.33
N LEU A 252 -1.68 0.30 -28.29
CA LEU A 252 -1.81 0.60 -29.73
C LEU A 252 -3.26 0.96 -30.10
N SER A 253 -4.23 0.27 -29.50
CA SER A 253 -5.65 0.55 -29.69
C SER A 253 -6.02 1.97 -29.28
N ASN A 254 -5.52 2.42 -28.12
CA ASN A 254 -5.75 3.79 -27.65
C ASN A 254 -5.05 4.82 -28.53
N ILE A 255 -3.88 4.52 -29.10
CA ILE A 255 -3.17 5.42 -30.03
C ILE A 255 -3.98 5.66 -31.31
N VAL A 256 -4.64 4.63 -31.85
CA VAL A 256 -5.52 4.79 -33.01
C VAL A 256 -6.76 5.61 -32.65
N LEU A 257 -7.39 5.31 -31.52
CA LEU A 257 -8.66 5.94 -31.13
C LEU A 257 -8.49 7.34 -30.52
N ASP A 258 -7.27 7.74 -30.15
CA ASP A 258 -6.98 9.11 -29.71
C ASP A 258 -7.27 10.16 -30.80
N GLU A 259 -7.17 9.79 -32.08
CA GLU A 259 -7.59 10.67 -33.18
C GLU A 259 -9.10 10.95 -33.17
N LEU A 260 -9.91 9.96 -32.78
CA LEU A 260 -11.35 10.14 -32.59
C LEU A 260 -11.61 11.05 -31.40
N ASP A 261 -10.92 10.82 -30.28
CA ASP A 261 -11.07 11.61 -29.07
C ASP A 261 -10.79 13.10 -29.33
N LYS A 262 -9.66 13.40 -29.98
CA LYS A 262 -9.27 14.77 -30.35
C LYS A 262 -10.27 15.44 -31.29
N GLU A 263 -10.85 14.68 -32.22
CA GLU A 263 -11.88 15.22 -33.11
C GLU A 263 -13.17 15.55 -32.35
N LEU A 264 -13.57 14.71 -31.39
CA LEU A 264 -14.73 14.96 -30.54
C LEU A 264 -14.50 16.17 -29.61
N GLU A 265 -13.30 16.30 -29.04
CA GLU A 265 -12.88 17.46 -28.24
C GLU A 265 -12.89 18.74 -29.06
N ARG A 266 -12.31 18.72 -30.27
CA ARG A 266 -12.28 19.85 -31.20
C ARG A 266 -13.69 20.34 -31.58
N ARG A 267 -14.64 19.40 -31.67
CA ARG A 267 -16.06 19.70 -31.92
C ARG A 267 -16.85 20.10 -30.67
N GLY A 268 -16.23 20.06 -29.49
CA GLY A 268 -16.87 20.40 -28.21
C GLY A 268 -17.89 19.38 -27.73
N HIS A 269 -17.84 18.14 -28.22
CA HIS A 269 -18.75 17.08 -27.80
C HIS A 269 -18.44 16.57 -26.39
N LYS A 270 -19.48 16.20 -25.64
CA LYS A 270 -19.35 15.57 -24.33
C LYS A 270 -19.40 14.07 -24.52
N PHE A 271 -18.28 13.39 -24.33
CA PHE A 271 -18.19 11.96 -24.57
C PHE A 271 -17.41 11.25 -23.48
N VAL A 272 -17.56 9.93 -23.46
CA VAL A 272 -16.81 9.00 -22.62
C VAL A 272 -16.44 7.81 -23.47
N ARG A 273 -15.14 7.51 -23.57
CA ARG A 273 -14.64 6.33 -24.28
C ARG A 273 -14.01 5.34 -23.32
N TYR A 274 -14.39 4.08 -23.43
CA TYR A 274 -13.75 2.97 -22.73
C TYR A 274 -13.38 1.90 -23.74
N ALA A 275 -12.10 1.84 -24.10
CA ALA A 275 -11.62 1.00 -25.21
C ALA A 275 -12.33 1.38 -26.52
N ASP A 276 -13.02 0.42 -27.14
CA ASP A 276 -13.82 0.56 -28.36
C ASP A 276 -15.22 1.12 -28.11
N ASP A 277 -15.80 0.94 -26.91
CA ASP A 277 -17.10 1.49 -26.56
C ASP A 277 -17.00 3.02 -26.37
N CYS A 278 -17.66 3.80 -27.23
CA CYS A 278 -17.67 5.26 -27.18
C CYS A 278 -19.11 5.81 -27.07
N ASN A 279 -19.38 6.52 -25.99
CA ASN A 279 -20.67 7.15 -25.74
C ASN A 279 -20.56 8.67 -25.87
N ILE A 280 -21.35 9.27 -26.76
CA ILE A 280 -21.43 10.73 -26.92
C ILE A 280 -22.80 11.21 -26.43
N TYR A 281 -22.79 12.17 -25.50
CA TYR A 281 -23.99 12.66 -24.83
C TYR A 281 -24.47 13.95 -25.49
N VAL A 282 -25.76 13.99 -25.86
CA VAL A 282 -26.41 15.10 -26.56
C VAL A 282 -27.78 15.43 -25.94
N ARG A 283 -28.34 16.59 -26.30
CA ARG A 283 -29.60 17.08 -25.72
C ARG A 283 -30.86 16.64 -26.47
N SER A 284 -30.76 16.30 -27.76
CA SER A 284 -31.90 15.93 -28.58
C SER A 284 -31.58 14.77 -29.52
N GLN A 285 -32.62 14.02 -29.90
CA GLN A 285 -32.52 12.88 -30.82
C GLN A 285 -31.93 13.31 -32.17
N VAL A 286 -32.43 14.40 -32.74
CA VAL A 286 -31.95 14.97 -34.02
C VAL A 286 -30.46 15.32 -33.96
N ALA A 287 -30.00 15.91 -32.84
CA ALA A 287 -28.58 16.21 -32.66
C ALA A 287 -27.75 14.92 -32.58
N GLY A 288 -28.26 13.89 -31.91
CA GLY A 288 -27.62 12.57 -31.80
C GLY A 288 -27.48 11.88 -33.16
N GLU A 289 -28.53 11.86 -33.98
CA GLU A 289 -28.52 11.28 -35.33
C GLU A 289 -27.54 12.00 -36.26
N ARG A 290 -27.51 13.33 -36.19
CA ARG A 290 -26.53 14.14 -36.92
C ARG A 290 -25.09 13.81 -36.50
N VAL A 291 -24.84 13.69 -35.20
CA VAL A 291 -23.52 13.33 -34.66
C VAL A 291 -23.15 11.91 -35.07
N MET A 292 -24.05 10.94 -34.96
CA MET A 292 -23.85 9.55 -35.38
C MET A 292 -23.39 9.51 -36.85
N LYS A 293 -24.13 10.15 -37.76
CA LYS A 293 -23.75 10.18 -39.18
C LYS A 293 -22.38 10.82 -39.42
N SER A 294 -22.12 11.96 -38.79
CA SER A 294 -20.87 12.71 -38.99
C SER A 294 -19.65 12.01 -38.42
N VAL A 295 -19.78 11.40 -37.24
CA VAL A 295 -18.68 10.69 -36.56
C VAL A 295 -18.44 9.34 -37.23
N SER A 296 -19.47 8.61 -37.65
CA SER A 296 -19.30 7.38 -38.44
C SER A 296 -18.56 7.65 -39.75
N ASN A 297 -18.92 8.71 -40.48
CA ASN A 297 -18.17 9.13 -41.67
C ASN A 297 -16.69 9.42 -41.36
N PHE A 298 -16.38 10.03 -40.21
CA PHE A 298 -14.99 10.29 -39.82
C PHE A 298 -14.22 8.99 -39.51
N ILE A 299 -14.84 8.07 -38.78
CA ILE A 299 -14.25 6.77 -38.42
C ILE A 299 -13.97 5.94 -39.70
N GLU A 300 -14.92 5.89 -40.62
CA GLU A 300 -14.79 5.09 -41.85
C GLU A 300 -13.85 5.74 -42.87
N SER A 301 -14.00 7.04 -43.13
CA SER A 301 -13.18 7.72 -44.14
C SER A 301 -11.76 7.99 -43.68
N LYS A 302 -11.61 8.54 -42.46
CA LYS A 302 -10.32 8.95 -41.91
C LYS A 302 -9.68 7.74 -41.25
N LEU A 303 -10.24 7.17 -40.18
CA LEU A 303 -9.58 6.11 -39.41
C LEU A 303 -9.52 4.75 -40.13
N LYS A 304 -10.29 4.57 -41.21
CA LYS A 304 -10.43 3.30 -41.95
C LYS A 304 -10.94 2.15 -41.07
N LEU A 305 -11.79 2.47 -40.08
CA LEU A 305 -12.43 1.50 -39.19
C LEU A 305 -13.92 1.37 -39.54
N ILE A 306 -14.51 0.23 -39.22
CA ILE A 306 -15.92 -0.06 -39.56
C ILE A 306 -16.79 0.16 -38.32
N VAL A 307 -17.81 1.00 -38.43
CA VAL A 307 -18.82 1.17 -37.37
C VAL A 307 -19.81 0.02 -37.43
N ASN A 308 -20.16 -0.53 -36.26
CA ASN A 308 -21.14 -1.60 -36.16
C ASN A 308 -22.55 -1.02 -36.12
N SER A 309 -23.21 -0.93 -37.27
CA SER A 309 -24.57 -0.37 -37.38
C SER A 309 -25.64 -1.15 -36.61
N GLU A 310 -25.44 -2.46 -36.36
CA GLU A 310 -26.40 -3.27 -35.59
C GLU A 310 -26.33 -3.00 -34.08
N LYS A 311 -25.15 -2.61 -33.58
CA LYS A 311 -24.94 -2.30 -32.15
C LYS A 311 -24.95 -0.81 -31.85
N SER A 312 -24.58 0.01 -32.82
CA SER A 312 -24.54 1.46 -32.66
C SER A 312 -25.94 2.03 -32.79
N GLN A 313 -26.33 2.89 -31.86
CA GLN A 313 -27.69 3.44 -31.80
C GLN A 313 -27.70 4.83 -31.17
N VAL A 314 -28.72 5.61 -31.51
CA VAL A 314 -29.04 6.88 -30.83
C VAL A 314 -30.32 6.67 -30.04
N CYS A 315 -30.22 6.70 -28.72
CA CYS A 315 -31.35 6.42 -27.85
C CYS A 315 -31.25 7.19 -26.53
N GLU A 316 -32.28 7.05 -25.69
CA GLU A 316 -32.23 7.60 -24.34
C GLU A 316 -31.21 6.84 -23.47
N VAL A 317 -30.56 7.55 -22.55
CA VAL A 317 -29.48 7.00 -21.69
C VAL A 317 -29.89 5.76 -20.89
N ASN A 318 -31.17 5.64 -20.51
CA ASN A 318 -31.72 4.51 -19.75
C ASN A 318 -32.03 3.27 -20.63
N GLN A 319 -31.96 3.40 -21.96
CA GLN A 319 -32.19 2.31 -22.92
C GLN A 319 -30.88 1.65 -23.36
N THR A 320 -29.74 2.33 -23.18
CA THR A 320 -28.43 1.73 -23.43
C THR A 320 -27.81 1.09 -22.18
N LYS A 321 -26.85 0.21 -22.42
CA LYS A 321 -25.98 -0.40 -21.41
C LYS A 321 -24.56 0.10 -21.65
N PHE A 322 -23.87 0.51 -20.59
CA PHE A 322 -22.48 0.92 -20.67
C PHE A 322 -21.69 0.26 -19.53
N LEU A 323 -20.64 -0.49 -19.87
CA LEU A 323 -19.77 -1.17 -18.90
C LEU A 323 -20.53 -2.04 -17.88
N GLY A 324 -21.63 -2.65 -18.30
CA GLY A 324 -22.48 -3.51 -17.46
C GLY A 324 -23.49 -2.78 -16.57
N TYR A 325 -23.53 -1.45 -16.66
CA TYR A 325 -24.50 -0.55 -16.01
C TYR A 325 -25.49 0.04 -17.02
N THR A 326 -26.54 0.65 -16.51
CA THR A 326 -27.46 1.52 -17.24
C THR A 326 -27.54 2.84 -16.47
N ILE A 327 -27.25 3.95 -17.15
CA ILE A 327 -27.33 5.31 -16.59
C ILE A 327 -28.79 5.75 -16.70
N GLN A 328 -29.40 6.10 -15.57
CA GLN A 328 -30.78 6.57 -15.53
C GLN A 328 -30.84 8.07 -15.89
N LYS A 329 -32.03 8.56 -16.24
CA LYS A 329 -32.23 9.98 -16.64
C LYS A 329 -31.91 10.98 -15.52
N ASP A 330 -31.88 10.52 -14.27
CA ASP A 330 -31.48 11.29 -13.09
C ASP A 330 -29.97 11.19 -12.81
N GLY A 331 -29.17 10.63 -13.73
CA GLY A 331 -27.74 10.40 -13.57
C GLY A 331 -27.39 9.16 -12.73
N ASN A 332 -28.35 8.54 -12.02
CA ASN A 332 -28.06 7.41 -11.15
C ASN A 332 -27.72 6.15 -11.94
N LEU A 333 -26.84 5.33 -11.37
CA LEU A 333 -26.45 4.05 -11.97
C LEU A 333 -27.38 2.92 -11.55
N SER A 334 -27.71 2.06 -12.50
CA SER A 334 -28.42 0.80 -12.28
C SER A 334 -27.67 -0.37 -12.93
N ILE A 335 -27.91 -1.60 -12.49
CA ILE A 335 -27.21 -2.77 -13.06
C ILE A 335 -27.98 -3.26 -14.29
N ALA A 336 -27.29 -3.43 -15.42
CA ALA A 336 -27.92 -3.94 -16.64
C ALA A 336 -28.45 -5.37 -16.44
N LYS A 337 -29.62 -5.68 -17.01
CA LYS A 337 -30.29 -7.00 -16.88
C LYS A 337 -29.38 -8.17 -17.26
N LYS A 338 -28.63 -8.04 -18.37
CA LYS A 338 -27.67 -9.06 -18.83
C LYS A 338 -26.54 -9.32 -17.82
N SER A 339 -26.09 -8.31 -17.08
CA SER A 339 -25.07 -8.46 -16.03
C SER A 339 -25.60 -9.30 -14.86
N ILE A 340 -26.89 -9.15 -14.52
CA ILE A 340 -27.57 -9.94 -13.48
C ILE A 340 -27.76 -11.38 -13.94
N GLU A 341 -28.15 -11.59 -15.21
CA GLU A 341 -28.34 -12.93 -15.79
C GLU A 341 -27.03 -13.74 -15.79
N ARG A 342 -25.93 -13.14 -16.26
CA ARG A 342 -24.60 -13.74 -16.22
C ARG A 342 -24.15 -14.10 -14.80
N PHE A 343 -24.43 -13.22 -13.83
CA PHE A 343 -24.15 -13.52 -12.42
C PHE A 343 -24.96 -14.72 -11.92
N LYS A 344 -26.26 -14.77 -12.23
CA LYS A 344 -27.11 -15.92 -11.88
C LYS A 344 -26.63 -17.21 -12.56
N GLU A 345 -26.17 -17.15 -13.80
CA GLU A 345 -25.60 -18.31 -14.49
C GLU A 345 -24.33 -18.83 -13.81
N LYS A 346 -23.42 -17.94 -13.41
CA LYS A 346 -22.22 -18.33 -12.66
C LYS A 346 -22.56 -18.94 -11.30
N VAL A 347 -23.54 -18.39 -10.58
CA VAL A 347 -24.04 -19.00 -9.34
C VAL A 347 -24.66 -20.37 -9.63
N ARG A 348 -25.43 -20.52 -10.71
CA ARG A 348 -26.01 -21.82 -11.11
C ARG A 348 -24.93 -22.85 -11.44
N SER A 349 -23.83 -22.46 -12.09
CA SER A 349 -22.73 -23.38 -12.43
C SER A 349 -22.03 -23.91 -11.18
N ILE A 350 -21.85 -23.06 -10.16
CA ILE A 350 -21.23 -23.46 -8.89
C ILE A 350 -22.21 -24.29 -8.04
N THR A 351 -23.49 -23.92 -8.02
CA THR A 351 -24.56 -24.62 -7.28
C THR A 351 -25.25 -25.74 -8.07
N LYS A 352 -24.51 -26.38 -8.99
CA LYS A 352 -24.99 -27.56 -9.74
C LYS A 352 -25.27 -28.71 -8.76
N ARG A 353 -26.48 -29.28 -8.84
CA ARG A 353 -27.01 -30.26 -7.88
C ARG A 353 -26.31 -31.63 -7.90
N ASN A 354 -25.59 -31.94 -8.97
CA ASN A 354 -24.87 -33.19 -9.18
C ASN A 354 -23.39 -33.12 -8.79
N ARG A 355 -22.97 -32.06 -8.07
CA ARG A 355 -21.60 -31.96 -7.56
C ARG A 355 -21.45 -32.77 -6.27
N GLY A 356 -20.42 -33.60 -6.22
CA GLY A 356 -20.05 -34.41 -5.05
C GLY A 356 -19.13 -33.71 -4.04
N VAL A 357 -19.21 -32.38 -3.93
CA VAL A 357 -18.32 -31.60 -3.05
C VAL A 357 -19.01 -31.23 -1.73
N LYS A 358 -18.21 -31.01 -0.68
CA LYS A 358 -18.68 -30.56 0.64
C LYS A 358 -19.43 -29.23 0.52
N PHE A 359 -20.41 -29.00 1.40
CA PHE A 359 -21.27 -27.81 1.31
C PHE A 359 -20.48 -26.52 1.56
N GLU A 360 -19.54 -26.57 2.49
CA GLU A 360 -18.63 -25.50 2.87
C GLU A 360 -17.73 -25.09 1.70
N GLN A 361 -17.30 -26.07 0.88
CA GLN A 361 -16.54 -25.80 -0.34
C GLN A 361 -17.38 -25.03 -1.37
N VAL A 362 -18.68 -25.34 -1.51
CA VAL A 362 -19.58 -24.56 -2.40
C VAL A 362 -19.69 -23.12 -1.91
N ILE A 363 -19.77 -22.88 -0.60
CA ILE A 363 -19.78 -21.53 -0.02
C ILE A 363 -18.45 -20.82 -0.29
N ALA A 364 -17.33 -21.50 -0.07
CA ALA A 364 -15.99 -20.97 -0.32
C ALA A 364 -15.79 -20.58 -1.79
N GLU A 365 -16.30 -21.37 -2.74
CA GLU A 365 -16.27 -21.06 -4.18
C GLU A 365 -17.20 -19.90 -4.58
N LEU A 366 -18.37 -19.79 -3.95
CA LEU A 366 -19.33 -18.70 -4.20
C LEU A 366 -18.86 -17.34 -3.66
N THR A 367 -18.20 -17.34 -2.51
CA THR A 367 -17.78 -16.13 -1.80
C THR A 367 -16.95 -15.16 -2.64
N PRO A 368 -15.86 -15.56 -3.34
CA PRO A 368 -15.09 -14.64 -4.17
C PRO A 368 -15.89 -14.14 -5.38
N VAL A 369 -16.80 -14.95 -5.94
CA VAL A 369 -17.68 -14.54 -7.04
C VAL A 369 -18.67 -13.48 -6.59
N MET A 370 -19.33 -13.69 -5.44
CA MET A 370 -20.29 -12.74 -4.86
C MET A 370 -19.60 -11.43 -4.46
N ARG A 371 -18.45 -11.52 -3.78
CA ARG A 371 -17.64 -10.37 -3.35
C ARG A 371 -17.16 -9.55 -4.54
N GLY A 372 -16.56 -10.20 -5.55
CA GLY A 372 -16.07 -9.52 -6.74
C GLY A 372 -17.18 -8.83 -7.52
N TRP A 373 -18.32 -9.50 -7.69
CA TRP A 373 -19.49 -8.92 -8.36
C TRP A 373 -20.02 -7.70 -7.61
N LEU A 374 -20.17 -7.76 -6.29
CA LEU A 374 -20.60 -6.61 -5.49
C LEU A 374 -19.59 -5.47 -5.54
N ASN A 375 -18.30 -5.76 -5.38
CA ASN A 375 -17.23 -4.75 -5.46
C ASN A 375 -17.21 -4.04 -6.81
N TYR A 376 -17.60 -4.69 -7.90
CA TYR A 376 -17.74 -4.01 -9.18
C TYR A 376 -19.04 -3.19 -9.28
N PHE A 377 -20.18 -3.72 -8.82
CA PHE A 377 -21.51 -3.13 -9.02
C PHE A 377 -22.04 -2.22 -7.89
N HIS A 378 -21.28 -2.01 -6.81
CA HIS A 378 -21.73 -1.26 -5.63
C HIS A 378 -22.05 0.23 -5.89
N TYR A 379 -21.66 0.81 -7.02
CA TYR A 379 -22.07 2.17 -7.38
C TYR A 379 -23.53 2.25 -7.80
N ALA A 380 -24.14 1.16 -8.28
CA ALA A 380 -25.54 1.14 -8.70
C ALA A 380 -26.51 1.23 -7.52
N ARG A 381 -27.68 1.84 -7.75
CA ARG A 381 -28.83 1.82 -6.83
C ARG A 381 -29.52 0.45 -6.92
N CYS A 382 -29.07 -0.52 -6.14
CA CYS A 382 -29.49 -1.92 -6.29
C CYS A 382 -29.96 -2.63 -5.01
N LYS A 383 -30.30 -1.91 -3.93
CA LYS A 383 -30.66 -2.51 -2.61
C LYS A 383 -31.75 -3.58 -2.69
N SER A 384 -32.86 -3.33 -3.40
CA SER A 384 -33.96 -4.29 -3.58
C SER A 384 -33.53 -5.50 -4.42
N LEU A 385 -32.77 -5.26 -5.48
CA LEU A 385 -32.19 -6.30 -6.33
C LEU A 385 -31.26 -7.22 -5.53
N LEU A 386 -30.37 -6.68 -4.70
CA LEU A 386 -29.47 -7.47 -3.87
C LEU A 386 -30.22 -8.34 -2.86
N LYS A 387 -31.27 -7.81 -2.22
CA LYS A 387 -32.14 -8.58 -1.32
C LYS A 387 -32.79 -9.77 -2.03
N ASN A 388 -33.24 -9.55 -3.27
CA ASN A 388 -33.82 -10.60 -4.10
C ASN A 388 -32.76 -11.63 -4.54
N LEU A 389 -31.55 -11.18 -4.89
CA LEU A 389 -30.44 -12.07 -5.24
C LEU A 389 -30.00 -12.93 -4.05
N ASP A 390 -29.79 -12.34 -2.88
CA ASP A 390 -29.46 -13.07 -1.63
C ASP A 390 -30.52 -14.13 -1.31
N SER A 391 -31.80 -13.79 -1.45
CA SER A 391 -32.90 -14.72 -1.20
C SER A 391 -32.91 -15.87 -2.22
N TRP A 392 -32.65 -15.56 -3.49
CA TRP A 392 -32.55 -16.54 -4.56
C TRP A 392 -31.32 -17.47 -4.39
N ILE A 393 -30.17 -16.93 -3.98
CA ILE A 393 -28.93 -17.68 -3.70
C ILE A 393 -29.16 -18.64 -2.51
N ARG A 394 -29.73 -18.16 -1.41
CA ARG A 394 -30.08 -19.03 -0.26
C ARG A 394 -31.03 -20.16 -0.68
N ARG A 395 -32.04 -19.88 -1.51
CA ARG A 395 -32.95 -20.92 -2.03
C ARG A 395 -32.22 -21.96 -2.91
N LYS A 396 -31.23 -21.52 -3.70
CA LYS A 396 -30.37 -22.41 -4.50
C LYS A 396 -29.50 -23.30 -3.61
N LEU A 397 -28.89 -22.75 -2.57
CA LEU A 397 -28.11 -23.50 -1.59
C LEU A 397 -28.98 -24.47 -0.78
N ARG A 398 -30.19 -24.07 -0.38
CA ARG A 398 -31.18 -24.99 0.21
C ARG A 398 -31.47 -26.17 -0.71
N CYS A 399 -31.76 -25.88 -1.99
CA CYS A 399 -32.01 -26.93 -2.99
C CYS A 399 -30.82 -27.88 -3.15
N TYR A 400 -29.59 -27.35 -3.16
CA TYR A 400 -28.37 -28.15 -3.20
C TYR A 400 -28.23 -29.04 -1.96
N ARG A 401 -28.40 -28.48 -0.75
CA ARG A 401 -28.26 -29.21 0.50
C ARG A 401 -29.32 -30.31 0.66
N LEU A 402 -30.57 -30.03 0.32
CA LEU A 402 -31.65 -31.03 0.34
C LEU A 402 -31.36 -32.18 -0.62
N LYS A 403 -30.75 -31.90 -1.80
CA LYS A 403 -30.36 -32.95 -2.74
C LYS A 403 -29.19 -33.81 -2.21
N GLN A 404 -28.27 -33.24 -1.43
CA GLN A 404 -27.16 -33.98 -0.83
C GLN A 404 -27.62 -35.07 0.15
N CYS A 405 -28.78 -34.90 0.80
CA CYS A 405 -29.31 -35.92 1.70
C CYS A 405 -29.62 -37.24 0.98
N LYS A 406 -29.83 -37.25 -0.35
CA LYS A 406 -30.05 -38.42 -1.24
C LYS A 406 -31.25 -39.33 -0.91
N ARG A 407 -31.38 -39.83 0.32
CA ARG A 407 -32.46 -40.72 0.80
C ARG A 407 -33.49 -39.95 1.65
N VAL A 408 -34.68 -40.53 1.80
CA VAL A 408 -35.76 -39.93 2.60
C VAL A 408 -35.37 -39.85 4.07
N ILE A 409 -34.88 -40.95 4.65
CA ILE A 409 -34.50 -41.02 6.07
C ILE A 409 -33.40 -40.04 6.45
N THR A 410 -32.40 -39.84 5.60
CA THR A 410 -31.30 -38.90 5.82
C THR A 410 -31.74 -37.46 5.67
N LEU A 411 -32.72 -37.17 4.80
CA LEU A 411 -33.33 -35.85 4.71
C LEU A 411 -34.17 -35.55 5.96
N GLN A 412 -34.97 -36.50 6.42
CA GLN A 412 -35.78 -36.35 7.62
C GLN A 412 -34.90 -36.11 8.87
N ARG A 413 -33.88 -36.95 9.11
CA ARG A 413 -32.92 -36.76 10.22
C ARG A 413 -32.18 -35.43 10.12
N PHE A 414 -31.85 -34.99 8.91
CA PHE A 414 -31.21 -33.69 8.70
C PHE A 414 -32.13 -32.53 9.13
N LEU A 415 -33.42 -32.57 8.77
CA LEU A 415 -34.39 -31.54 9.16
C LEU A 415 -34.59 -31.51 10.69
N GLU A 416 -34.74 -32.68 11.32
CA GLU A 416 -34.85 -32.79 12.79
C GLU A 416 -33.61 -32.24 13.51
N SER A 417 -32.41 -32.60 13.03
CA SER A 417 -31.14 -32.10 13.59
C SER A 417 -30.98 -30.58 13.50
N ARG A 418 -31.86 -29.90 12.74
CA ARG A 418 -31.91 -28.45 12.57
C ARG A 418 -33.13 -27.81 13.26
N GLY A 419 -33.82 -28.55 14.13
CA GLY A 419 -34.92 -28.05 14.93
C GLY A 419 -36.26 -27.97 14.19
N VAL A 420 -36.50 -28.86 13.22
CA VAL A 420 -37.83 -29.07 12.62
C VAL A 420 -38.49 -30.27 13.30
N ASP A 421 -39.71 -30.12 13.79
CA ASP A 421 -40.44 -31.20 14.46
C ASP A 421 -40.49 -32.48 13.61
N SER A 422 -40.45 -33.64 14.28
CA SER A 422 -40.36 -34.93 13.61
C SER A 422 -41.43 -35.15 12.53
N TRP A 423 -42.69 -34.88 12.89
CA TRP A 423 -43.83 -35.03 11.98
C TRP A 423 -43.72 -34.10 10.76
N GLN A 424 -43.28 -32.85 10.95
CA GLN A 424 -43.07 -31.90 9.85
C GLN A 424 -41.90 -32.30 8.96
N SER A 425 -40.84 -32.84 9.55
CA SER A 425 -39.67 -33.37 8.85
C SER A 425 -40.05 -34.51 7.92
N TRP A 426 -40.92 -35.42 8.37
CA TRP A 426 -41.46 -36.51 7.55
C TRP A 426 -42.32 -36.01 6.38
N ILE A 427 -43.16 -34.99 6.59
CA ILE A 427 -43.99 -34.39 5.51
C ILE A 427 -43.11 -33.92 4.34
N LEU A 428 -42.02 -33.19 4.62
CA LEU A 428 -41.15 -32.70 3.54
C LEU A 428 -40.30 -33.82 2.93
N ALA A 429 -39.84 -34.77 3.75
CA ALA A 429 -39.01 -35.88 3.31
C ALA A 429 -39.75 -36.80 2.32
N LEU A 430 -40.98 -37.22 2.65
CA LEU A 430 -41.82 -38.12 1.84
C LEU A 430 -42.49 -37.43 0.65
N SER A 431 -42.49 -36.10 0.59
CA SER A 431 -43.14 -35.37 -0.51
C SER A 431 -42.56 -35.73 -1.89
N GLY A 432 -43.42 -36.00 -2.88
CA GLY A 432 -43.06 -36.17 -4.30
C GLY A 432 -42.64 -34.88 -5.03
N LYS A 433 -42.63 -33.73 -4.35
CA LYS A 433 -42.27 -32.43 -4.94
C LYS A 433 -40.80 -32.42 -5.38
N GLY A 434 -40.52 -31.80 -6.54
CA GLY A 434 -39.15 -31.58 -7.01
C GLY A 434 -38.31 -30.73 -6.04
N HIS A 435 -36.98 -30.91 -6.05
CA HIS A 435 -36.05 -30.29 -5.09
C HIS A 435 -36.14 -28.74 -5.02
N TRP A 436 -36.41 -28.07 -6.14
CA TRP A 436 -36.59 -26.61 -6.17
C TRP A 436 -37.90 -26.16 -5.53
N ARG A 437 -38.94 -27.00 -5.58
CA ARG A 437 -40.20 -26.78 -4.86
C ARG A 437 -40.00 -27.07 -3.37
N LYS A 438 -39.33 -28.17 -3.00
CA LYS A 438 -38.98 -28.49 -1.61
C LYS A 438 -38.17 -27.38 -0.92
N SER A 439 -37.23 -26.74 -1.63
CA SER A 439 -36.38 -25.68 -1.05
C SER A 439 -37.12 -24.39 -0.68
N GLY A 440 -38.38 -24.23 -1.12
CA GLY A 440 -39.26 -23.13 -0.74
C GLY A 440 -40.34 -23.52 0.27
N CYS A 441 -40.36 -24.76 0.75
CA CYS A 441 -41.32 -25.18 1.77
C CYS A 441 -40.93 -24.61 3.16
N PRO A 442 -41.90 -24.39 4.07
CA PRO A 442 -41.65 -23.87 5.42
C PRO A 442 -40.59 -24.67 6.19
N GLN A 443 -40.66 -26.01 6.13
CA GLN A 443 -39.73 -26.90 6.84
C GLN A 443 -38.29 -26.71 6.37
N ALA A 444 -38.07 -26.51 5.06
CA ALA A 444 -36.73 -26.22 4.53
C ALA A 444 -36.24 -24.82 4.93
N HIS A 445 -37.15 -23.85 5.08
CA HIS A 445 -36.82 -22.51 5.57
C HIS A 445 -36.49 -22.49 7.06
N GLN A 446 -37.17 -23.31 7.87
CA GLN A 446 -36.90 -23.47 9.29
C GLN A 446 -35.53 -24.12 9.52
N ALA A 447 -35.29 -25.27 8.87
CA ALA A 447 -34.02 -25.99 8.99
C ALA A 447 -32.80 -25.21 8.46
N LEU A 448 -32.99 -24.43 7.39
CA LEU A 448 -31.94 -23.67 6.69
C LEU A 448 -32.33 -22.19 6.64
N ASN A 449 -32.54 -21.61 7.82
CA ASN A 449 -32.90 -20.21 8.00
C ASN A 449 -31.70 -19.26 7.77
N ASN A 450 -31.93 -17.95 7.83
CA ASN A 450 -30.88 -16.97 7.58
C ASN A 450 -29.75 -17.05 8.63
N LYS A 451 -30.08 -17.25 9.92
CA LYS A 451 -29.08 -17.39 11.00
C LYS A 451 -28.12 -18.55 10.74
N TRP A 452 -28.65 -19.67 10.23
CA TRP A 452 -27.82 -20.80 9.83
C TRP A 452 -26.88 -20.46 8.67
N PHE A 453 -27.37 -19.75 7.65
CA PHE A 453 -26.54 -19.29 6.53
C PHE A 453 -25.44 -18.33 6.97
N ASP A 454 -25.72 -17.46 7.95
CA ASP A 454 -24.73 -16.56 8.54
C ASP A 454 -23.67 -17.35 9.32
N ALA A 455 -24.08 -18.37 10.09
CA ALA A 455 -23.16 -19.23 10.86
C ALA A 455 -22.22 -20.08 9.98
N VAL A 456 -22.68 -20.51 8.81
CA VAL A 456 -21.81 -21.23 7.82
C VAL A 456 -20.95 -20.28 6.97
N GLY A 457 -21.00 -18.97 7.24
CA GLY A 457 -20.16 -17.97 6.59
C GLY A 457 -20.58 -17.60 5.16
N LEU A 458 -21.87 -17.70 4.82
CA LEU A 458 -22.34 -17.25 3.49
C LEU A 458 -22.18 -15.73 3.35
N TYR A 459 -21.48 -15.31 2.29
CA TYR A 459 -21.35 -13.89 1.96
C TYR A 459 -22.72 -13.22 1.71
N ASN A 460 -23.04 -12.17 2.45
CA ASN A 460 -24.32 -11.46 2.36
C ASN A 460 -24.19 -10.18 1.52
N LEU A 461 -24.74 -10.18 0.30
CA LEU A 461 -24.61 -9.07 -0.63
C LEU A 461 -25.25 -7.79 -0.08
N THR A 462 -26.44 -7.92 0.52
CA THR A 462 -27.22 -6.78 1.00
C THR A 462 -26.55 -6.09 2.19
N LEU A 463 -26.00 -6.86 3.15
CA LEU A 463 -25.28 -6.30 4.28
C LEU A 463 -23.98 -5.63 3.83
N LYS A 464 -23.17 -6.33 3.02
CA LYS A 464 -21.90 -5.80 2.52
C LYS A 464 -22.07 -4.56 1.63
N TYR A 465 -23.16 -4.49 0.86
CA TYR A 465 -23.50 -3.28 0.10
C TYR A 465 -23.76 -2.08 1.00
N ARG A 466 -24.46 -2.28 2.13
CA ARG A 466 -24.70 -1.21 3.10
C ARG A 466 -23.40 -0.75 3.77
N GLU A 467 -22.56 -1.70 4.19
CA GLU A 467 -21.24 -1.39 4.75
C GLU A 467 -20.39 -0.57 3.76
N ILE A 468 -20.33 -0.97 2.49
CA ILE A 468 -19.57 -0.25 1.46
C ILE A 468 -20.12 1.16 1.23
N LYS A 469 -21.46 1.34 1.24
CA LYS A 469 -22.08 2.67 1.11
C LYS A 469 -21.80 3.55 2.31
N GLN A 470 -21.92 3.00 3.52
CA GLN A 470 -21.63 3.71 4.78
C GLN A 470 -20.17 4.17 4.84
N LEU A 471 -19.21 3.30 4.53
CA LEU A 471 -17.78 3.65 4.50
C LEU A 471 -17.45 4.79 3.52
N LYS A 472 -18.21 4.92 2.43
CA LYS A 472 -18.00 5.98 1.43
C LYS A 472 -18.71 7.28 1.77
N GLU A 473 -19.85 7.19 2.47
CA GLU A 473 -20.54 8.37 3.01
C GLU A 473 -19.69 9.03 4.10
N THR A 474 -19.03 8.24 4.96
CA THR A 474 -18.05 8.76 5.93
C THR A 474 -16.81 9.37 5.27
N ALA A 475 -16.27 8.77 4.19
CA ALA A 475 -15.10 9.30 3.48
C ALA A 475 -15.38 10.59 2.67
N ARG A 476 -16.63 10.87 2.28
CA ARG A 476 -17.02 12.12 1.59
C ARG A 476 -17.13 13.32 2.54
N CYS A 477 -17.43 13.10 3.82
CA CYS A 477 -17.51 14.18 4.80
C CYS A 477 -16.13 14.74 5.20
N GLU A 478 -15.04 14.00 4.97
CA GLU A 478 -13.67 14.43 5.30
C GLU A 478 -12.99 15.23 4.16
N SER A 479 -13.69 15.50 3.04
CA SER A 479 -13.11 16.14 1.84
C SER A 479 -13.94 17.29 1.27
N MET A 480 -14.24 18.31 2.08
CA MET A 480 -14.66 19.63 1.58
C MET A 480 -13.85 20.77 2.22
N PRO A 481 -13.26 21.68 1.42
CA PRO A 481 -12.73 22.94 1.93
C PRO A 481 -13.85 24.00 2.04
N GLY A 482 -13.95 24.63 3.22
CA GLY A 482 -14.49 25.98 3.47
C GLY A 482 -15.83 26.38 2.86
N GLY A 483 -16.86 26.56 3.72
CA GLY A 483 -18.06 27.27 3.34
C GLY A 483 -19.15 27.27 4.42
N VAL A 484 -19.16 28.31 5.26
CA VAL A 484 -20.24 28.59 6.21
C VAL A 484 -21.55 28.87 5.45
N ARG A 485 -22.61 28.13 5.75
CA ARG A 485 -24.01 28.62 5.86
C ARG A 485 -24.93 27.51 6.37
N GLY A 486 -25.59 27.79 7.49
CA GLY A 486 -26.59 26.92 8.07
C GLY A 486 -27.86 26.80 7.25
N ARG A 487 -28.44 25.61 7.25
CA ARG A 487 -29.88 25.32 7.40
C ARG A 487 -30.03 23.82 7.67
N GLY A 488 -30.78 23.52 8.72
CA GLY A 488 -30.88 22.18 9.29
C GLY A 488 -31.49 21.14 8.36
N SER A 489 -30.88 19.96 8.34
CA SER A 489 -31.53 18.70 8.06
C SER A 489 -30.74 17.60 8.77
N ASN A 490 -31.35 17.01 9.80
CA ASN A 490 -30.80 15.96 10.67
C ASN A 490 -30.09 14.83 9.89
N PRO A 491 -28.91 14.35 10.33
CA PRO A 491 -28.31 13.14 9.78
C PRO A 491 -29.15 11.90 10.17
N PRO A 492 -29.30 10.90 9.28
CA PRO A 492 -30.06 9.69 9.56
C PRO A 492 -29.21 8.68 10.36
N TYR A 493 -28.88 9.00 11.61
CA TYR A 493 -28.39 8.04 12.61
C TYR A 493 -29.35 7.94 13.79
N LEU A 494 -30.59 7.57 13.46
CA LEU A 494 -31.50 6.95 14.41
C LEU A 494 -31.44 5.44 14.18
N LEU A 495 -30.35 4.81 14.66
CA LEU A 495 -30.39 3.38 14.95
C LEU A 495 -31.40 3.19 16.08
N ASP A 496 -32.41 2.37 15.83
CA ASP A 496 -33.44 2.00 16.78
C ASP A 496 -32.79 1.14 17.89
N LEU A 497 -32.31 1.81 18.94
CA LEU A 497 -31.50 1.27 20.05
C LEU A 497 -32.21 0.19 20.88
N LYS A 498 -33.46 -0.17 20.56
CA LYS A 498 -34.23 -1.23 21.25
C LYS A 498 -34.06 -2.64 20.67
N LYS A 499 -33.27 -2.85 19.61
CA LYS A 499 -33.20 -4.15 18.88
C LYS A 499 -31.87 -4.89 18.88
N ILE A 500 -30.86 -4.37 19.57
CA ILE A 500 -29.58 -5.07 19.75
C ILE A 500 -29.31 -5.06 21.25
N ASN A 501 -29.14 -6.24 21.86
CA ASN A 501 -28.57 -6.37 23.20
C ASN A 501 -27.09 -5.92 23.11
N MET A 502 -26.83 -4.62 23.04
CA MET A 502 -25.51 -4.03 23.09
C MET A 502 -25.18 -3.75 24.55
N SER A 503 -24.21 -4.47 25.11
CA SER A 503 -23.56 -4.07 26.36
C SER A 503 -22.56 -2.96 26.03
N LEU A 504 -23.07 -1.74 25.88
CA LEU A 504 -22.25 -0.53 25.78
C LEU A 504 -21.42 -0.36 27.05
N ILE A 505 -20.13 -0.09 26.88
CA ILE A 505 -19.21 0.22 27.96
C ILE A 505 -18.35 1.42 27.58
N ILE A 506 -17.80 2.09 28.58
CA ILE A 506 -16.72 3.03 28.37
C ILE A 506 -15.48 2.30 27.86
N SER A 507 -14.81 2.86 26.86
CA SER A 507 -13.57 2.29 26.35
C SER A 507 -12.49 2.28 27.45
N PRO A 508 -11.73 1.18 27.63
CA PRO A 508 -10.64 1.11 28.60
C PRO A 508 -9.46 2.02 28.21
N TYR A 509 -9.51 2.61 27.02
CA TYR A 509 -8.56 3.59 26.51
C TYR A 509 -9.01 5.03 26.80
N CYS A 510 -10.15 5.22 27.47
CA CYS A 510 -10.61 6.52 27.93
C CYS A 510 -9.95 6.94 29.23
N TYR A 511 -9.73 8.25 29.34
CA TYR A 511 -9.26 8.94 30.52
C TYR A 511 -10.18 10.12 30.78
N LEU A 512 -10.76 10.16 31.98
CA LEU A 512 -11.69 11.20 32.43
C LEU A 512 -11.05 11.92 33.61
N PHE A 513 -11.13 13.24 33.59
CA PHE A 513 -10.61 14.07 34.66
C PHE A 513 -11.33 15.42 34.72
N THR A 514 -11.19 16.08 35.87
CA THR A 514 -11.67 17.44 36.06
C THR A 514 -10.50 18.41 36.24
N ASP A 515 -10.68 19.65 35.79
CA ASP A 515 -9.73 20.75 35.99
C ASP A 515 -10.46 22.08 36.02
N ASN A 516 -10.19 22.93 37.01
CA ASN A 516 -10.79 24.26 37.12
C ASN A 516 -12.34 24.27 36.95
N ASN A 517 -13.04 23.33 37.61
CA ASN A 517 -14.49 23.11 37.50
C ASN A 517 -15.01 22.78 36.09
N LYS A 518 -14.13 22.32 35.21
CA LYS A 518 -14.47 21.78 33.89
C LYS A 518 -14.19 20.28 33.83
N HIS A 519 -14.95 19.59 32.98
CA HIS A 519 -14.92 18.14 32.84
C HIS A 519 -14.33 17.79 31.50
N TYR A 520 -13.41 16.82 31.46
CA TYR A 520 -12.70 16.47 30.24
C TYR A 520 -12.69 14.99 29.98
N ILE A 521 -12.65 14.66 28.70
CA ILE A 521 -12.52 13.29 28.23
C ILE A 521 -11.45 13.18 27.16
N PHE A 522 -10.61 12.15 27.29
CA PHE A 522 -9.60 11.78 26.32
C PHE A 522 -9.69 10.31 25.99
N ASN A 523 -9.48 9.93 24.74
CA ASN A 523 -9.37 8.54 24.34
C ASN A 523 -8.08 8.31 23.56
N SER A 524 -7.23 7.41 24.06
CA SER A 524 -5.90 7.16 23.49
C SER A 524 -5.91 6.35 22.18
N GLU A 525 -7.00 5.63 21.89
CA GLU A 525 -7.18 4.90 20.63
C GLU A 525 -7.44 5.86 19.48
N SER A 526 -8.35 6.82 19.68
CA SER A 526 -8.70 7.85 18.69
C SER A 526 -7.85 9.11 18.78
N CYS A 527 -7.07 9.25 19.87
CA CYS A 527 -6.39 10.48 20.27
C CYS A 527 -7.32 11.71 20.34
N PHE A 528 -8.61 11.48 20.59
CA PHE A 528 -9.62 12.53 20.72
C PHE A 528 -9.63 13.09 22.14
N PHE A 529 -9.64 14.42 22.26
CA PHE A 529 -9.74 15.17 23.51
C PHE A 529 -10.85 16.22 23.41
N SER A 530 -11.67 16.36 24.46
CA SER A 530 -12.72 17.39 24.52
C SER A 530 -13.08 17.75 25.96
N GLU A 531 -13.47 19.00 26.18
CA GLU A 531 -14.30 19.41 27.31
C GLU A 531 -15.72 18.85 27.12
N VAL A 532 -16.37 18.42 28.20
CA VAL A 532 -17.75 17.93 28.26
C VAL A 532 -18.49 18.64 29.40
N ASN A 533 -19.82 18.69 29.34
CA ASN A 533 -20.60 19.24 30.45
C ASN A 533 -20.67 18.23 31.63
N GLN A 534 -21.04 18.73 32.82
CA GLN A 534 -21.20 17.93 34.04
C GLN A 534 -22.17 16.75 33.80
N ASP A 535 -23.32 17.01 33.17
CA ASP A 535 -24.35 15.98 32.95
C ASP A 535 -23.82 14.78 32.16
N ILE A 536 -23.12 15.01 31.03
CA ILE A 536 -22.53 13.93 30.22
C ILE A 536 -21.40 13.23 30.99
N TYR A 537 -20.60 14.00 31.74
CA TYR A 537 -19.51 13.44 32.55
C TYR A 537 -20.03 12.48 33.61
N ASP A 538 -21.07 12.88 34.36
CA ASP A 538 -21.72 12.08 35.39
C ASP A 538 -22.39 10.84 34.79
N ILE A 539 -23.11 11.00 33.68
CA ILE A 539 -23.70 9.87 32.96
C ILE A 539 -22.64 8.83 32.55
N ILE A 540 -21.47 9.27 32.06
CA ILE A 540 -20.39 8.37 31.68
C ILE A 540 -19.79 7.69 32.92
N GLN A 541 -19.59 8.44 34.01
CA GLN A 541 -19.00 7.94 35.26
C GLN A 541 -19.91 6.93 35.96
N ASP A 542 -21.21 7.22 36.04
CA ASP A 542 -22.25 6.38 36.65
C ASP A 542 -22.67 5.22 35.74
N ARG A 543 -22.19 5.23 34.48
CA ARG A 543 -22.47 4.24 33.43
C ARG A 543 -23.95 4.18 33.04
N ASP A 544 -24.69 5.26 33.26
CA ASP A 544 -26.11 5.38 32.88
C ASP A 544 -26.28 5.84 31.43
N TYR A 545 -25.67 5.11 30.49
CA TYR A 545 -25.63 5.52 29.08
C TYR A 545 -27.02 5.59 28.42
N ALA A 546 -28.07 5.06 29.06
CA ALA A 546 -29.45 5.15 28.60
C ALA A 546 -30.02 6.57 28.70
N SER A 547 -29.45 7.39 29.60
CA SER A 547 -29.83 8.79 29.82
C SER A 547 -29.19 9.76 28.81
N LEU A 548 -28.27 9.28 27.96
CA LEU A 548 -27.70 10.10 26.88
C LEU A 548 -28.71 10.32 25.75
N ASP A 549 -28.77 11.55 25.25
CA ASP A 549 -29.46 11.82 23.98
C ASP A 549 -28.73 11.14 22.81
N LYS A 550 -29.43 11.01 21.69
CA LYS A 550 -28.96 10.21 20.55
C LYS A 550 -27.76 10.82 19.83
N ASP A 551 -27.65 12.15 19.83
CA ASP A 551 -26.56 12.84 19.16
C ASP A 551 -25.29 12.72 20.00
N SER A 552 -25.39 12.93 21.32
CA SER A 552 -24.30 12.70 22.28
C SER A 552 -23.82 11.25 22.27
N LEU A 553 -24.74 10.27 22.33
CA LEU A 553 -24.38 8.86 22.24
C LEU A 553 -23.66 8.53 20.93
N SER A 554 -24.15 9.03 19.79
CA SER A 554 -23.55 8.80 18.48
C SER A 554 -22.15 9.41 18.37
N LEU A 555 -21.96 10.62 18.90
CA LEU A 555 -20.67 11.30 18.93
C LEU A 555 -19.66 10.54 19.81
N LEU A 556 -20.05 10.18 21.03
CA LEU A 556 -19.20 9.43 21.96
C LEU A 556 -18.82 8.05 21.38
N MET A 557 -19.72 7.40 20.64
CA MET A 557 -19.41 6.15 19.94
C MET A 557 -18.46 6.34 18.75
N ASN A 558 -18.64 7.40 17.96
CA ASN A 558 -17.76 7.73 16.83
C ASN A 558 -16.33 8.01 17.33
N LYS A 559 -16.20 8.80 18.40
CA LYS A 559 -14.92 9.14 19.04
C LYS A 559 -14.35 8.04 19.93
N LYS A 560 -14.92 6.83 19.89
CA LYS A 560 -14.48 5.64 20.65
C LYS A 560 -14.50 5.83 22.17
N ILE A 561 -15.25 6.81 22.67
CA ILE A 561 -15.48 6.98 24.10
C ILE A 561 -16.33 5.84 24.65
N LEU A 562 -17.48 5.63 24.02
CA LEU A 562 -18.39 4.53 24.30
C LEU A 562 -18.27 3.49 23.19
N ILE A 563 -18.13 2.23 23.56
CA ILE A 563 -17.92 1.16 22.60
C ILE A 563 -18.73 -0.07 22.99
N ASP A 564 -18.97 -0.93 22.01
CA ASP A 564 -19.45 -2.28 22.27
C ASP A 564 -18.34 -3.08 22.98
N SER A 565 -18.70 -3.90 23.97
CA SER A 565 -17.72 -4.70 24.72
C SER A 565 -16.85 -5.61 23.85
N GLU A 566 -17.36 -6.11 22.72
CA GLU A 566 -16.55 -6.90 21.77
C GLU A 566 -15.53 -6.04 21.01
N ALA A 567 -15.77 -4.74 20.85
CA ALA A 567 -14.86 -3.83 20.17
C ALA A 567 -13.52 -3.68 20.91
N VAL A 568 -13.52 -3.75 22.26
CA VAL A 568 -12.28 -3.75 23.06
C VAL A 568 -11.37 -4.90 22.65
N ARG A 569 -11.94 -6.11 22.61
CA ARG A 569 -11.21 -7.33 22.27
C ARG A 569 -10.68 -7.25 20.84
N LEU A 570 -11.50 -6.79 19.91
CA LEU A 570 -11.11 -6.64 18.51
C LEU A 570 -9.97 -5.63 18.34
N PHE A 571 -10.05 -4.45 18.97
CA PHE A 571 -9.01 -3.44 18.90
C PHE A 571 -7.69 -3.93 19.50
N PHE A 572 -7.73 -4.62 20.66
CA PHE A 572 -6.53 -5.19 21.26
C PHE A 572 -5.88 -6.23 20.34
N GLN A 573 -6.69 -7.10 19.73
CA GLN A 573 -6.21 -8.09 18.76
C GLN A 573 -5.64 -7.45 17.49
N GLU A 574 -6.28 -6.40 16.97
CA GLU A 574 -5.80 -5.65 15.82
C GLU A 574 -4.47 -4.96 16.12
N SER A 575 -4.35 -4.31 17.28
CA SER A 575 -3.12 -3.64 17.71
C SER A 575 -1.97 -4.63 17.90
N LYS A 576 -2.26 -5.80 18.51
CA LYS A 576 -1.29 -6.90 18.62
C LYS A 576 -0.86 -7.39 17.24
N PHE A 577 -1.81 -7.63 16.34
CA PHE A 577 -1.55 -8.11 14.99
C PHE A 577 -0.69 -7.12 14.19
N LYS A 578 -0.98 -5.81 14.25
CA LYS A 578 -0.19 -4.77 13.60
C LYS A 578 1.24 -4.70 14.16
N TYR A 579 1.39 -4.79 15.48
CA TYR A 579 2.70 -4.85 16.14
C TYR A 579 3.54 -6.05 15.67
N GLU A 580 2.93 -7.24 15.63
CA GLU A 580 3.58 -8.46 15.16
C GLU A 580 3.91 -8.40 13.66
N LEU A 581 2.99 -7.88 12.84
CA LEU A 581 3.24 -7.68 11.40
C LEU A 581 4.44 -6.75 11.15
N SER A 582 4.58 -5.68 11.94
CA SER A 582 5.75 -4.80 11.85
C SER A 582 7.02 -5.49 12.36
N SER A 583 6.92 -6.27 13.44
CA SER A 583 8.06 -6.96 14.07
C SER A 583 8.62 -8.08 13.19
N TYR A 584 7.78 -8.76 12.42
CA TYR A 584 8.17 -9.88 11.55
C TYR A 584 8.19 -9.52 10.06
N ASN A 585 8.17 -8.23 9.73
CA ASN A 585 8.31 -7.76 8.35
C ASN A 585 9.73 -8.06 7.83
N ASN A 586 9.81 -8.75 6.69
CA ASN A 586 11.08 -9.11 6.08
C ASN A 586 11.41 -8.32 4.79
N ASP A 587 10.54 -7.39 4.36
CA ASP A 587 10.72 -6.64 3.12
C ASP A 587 11.80 -5.55 3.24
N VAL A 588 12.13 -5.10 4.45
CA VAL A 588 13.11 -4.04 4.70
C VAL A 588 14.19 -4.54 5.64
N LEU A 589 15.44 -4.50 5.17
CA LEU A 589 16.61 -4.76 6.00
C LEU A 589 17.10 -3.43 6.60
N ASN A 590 16.91 -3.24 7.90
CA ASN A 590 17.38 -2.06 8.62
C ASN A 590 18.74 -2.36 9.24
N LEU A 591 19.78 -1.72 8.75
CA LEU A 591 21.15 -1.90 9.21
C LEU A 591 21.63 -0.62 9.88
N ILE A 592 22.14 -0.76 11.09
CA ILE A 592 22.97 0.25 11.73
C ILE A 592 24.40 -0.27 11.65
N LEU A 593 25.27 0.42 10.92
CA LEU A 593 26.67 0.02 10.78
C LEU A 593 27.53 0.87 11.69
N VAL A 594 28.41 0.19 12.43
CA VAL A 594 29.41 0.78 13.31
C VAL A 594 30.78 0.59 12.67
N PRO A 595 31.21 1.50 11.79
CA PRO A 595 32.48 1.36 11.08
C PRO A 595 33.67 1.53 12.04
N THR A 596 33.48 2.22 13.17
CA THR A 596 34.47 2.37 14.22
C THR A 596 33.84 2.63 15.59
N LEU A 597 34.56 2.21 16.64
CA LEU A 597 34.29 2.60 18.03
C LEU A 597 35.13 3.81 18.48
N SER A 598 36.06 4.27 17.64
CA SER A 598 36.88 5.44 17.92
C SER A 598 36.08 6.73 17.80
N CYS A 599 36.39 7.69 18.66
CA CYS A 599 35.80 9.02 18.66
C CYS A 599 36.89 10.07 18.85
N ASN A 600 36.70 11.27 18.29
CA ASN A 600 37.61 12.40 18.42
C ASN A 600 37.30 13.25 19.66
N PHE A 601 36.17 13.00 20.32
CA PHE A 601 35.70 13.74 21.49
C PHE A 601 35.93 12.94 22.77
N SER A 602 36.20 13.64 23.86
CA SER A 602 36.32 13.07 25.20
C SER A 602 35.13 13.51 26.07
N CYS A 603 33.90 13.13 25.71
CA CYS A 603 32.73 13.64 26.42
C CYS A 603 32.60 13.06 27.82
N ASP A 604 32.25 13.87 28.81
CA ASP A 604 32.25 13.48 30.24
C ASP A 604 31.25 12.36 30.59
N TYR A 605 30.17 12.24 29.81
CA TYR A 605 29.10 11.24 29.99
C TYR A 605 29.09 10.19 28.87
N CYS A 606 30.15 10.11 28.06
CA CYS A 606 30.18 9.22 26.92
C CYS A 606 30.20 7.76 27.38
N PHE A 607 29.15 7.02 27.03
CA PHE A 607 29.00 5.58 27.32
C PHE A 607 29.94 4.71 26.47
N GLU A 608 30.77 5.33 25.62
CA GLU A 608 31.72 4.66 24.73
C GLU A 608 33.18 4.78 25.18
N LEU A 609 33.47 5.51 26.27
CA LEU A 609 34.85 5.78 26.75
C LEU A 609 35.66 4.52 27.08
N SER A 610 35.01 3.43 27.47
CA SER A 610 35.66 2.17 27.84
C SER A 610 35.82 1.19 26.67
N LYS A 611 35.41 1.59 25.45
CA LYS A 611 35.40 0.71 24.29
C LYS A 611 36.75 0.78 23.56
N GLN A 612 37.23 -0.38 23.11
CA GLN A 612 38.49 -0.47 22.37
C GLN A 612 38.36 0.22 21.01
N ASN A 613 39.35 1.03 20.64
CA ASN A 613 39.47 1.63 19.32
C ASN A 613 39.59 0.53 18.26
N LYS A 614 38.48 0.28 17.54
CA LYS A 614 38.40 -0.74 16.49
C LYS A 614 37.81 -0.13 15.22
N PHE A 615 38.23 -0.67 14.09
CA PHE A 615 37.79 -0.27 12.76
C PHE A 615 37.36 -1.51 11.99
N MET A 616 36.34 -1.35 11.14
CA MET A 616 35.87 -2.44 10.29
C MET A 616 36.95 -2.83 9.26
N SER A 617 37.33 -4.11 9.25
CA SER A 617 38.34 -4.63 8.34
C SER A 617 37.76 -4.90 6.94
N LYS A 618 38.62 -5.09 5.94
CA LYS A 618 38.19 -5.53 4.59
C LYS A 618 37.38 -6.83 4.67
N GLU A 619 37.87 -7.80 5.44
CA GLU A 619 37.21 -9.10 5.63
C GLU A 619 35.81 -8.93 6.22
N THR A 620 35.66 -8.05 7.21
CA THR A 620 34.36 -7.75 7.80
C THR A 620 33.40 -7.11 6.79
N ILE A 621 33.89 -6.23 5.90
CA ILE A 621 33.06 -5.62 4.83
C ILE A 621 32.64 -6.67 3.79
N ASP A 622 33.53 -7.59 3.42
CA ASP A 622 33.21 -8.69 2.51
C ASP A 622 32.14 -9.61 3.14
N ASN A 623 32.32 -9.97 4.42
CA ASN A 623 31.33 -10.74 5.18
C ASN A 623 30.00 -9.99 5.36
N LEU A 624 30.03 -8.66 5.49
CA LEU A 624 28.81 -7.84 5.54
C LEU A 624 28.02 -7.95 4.23
N CYS A 625 28.70 -7.91 3.08
CA CYS A 625 28.05 -8.09 1.79
C CYS A 625 27.41 -9.48 1.69
N ILE A 626 28.10 -10.53 2.14
CA ILE A 626 27.55 -11.90 2.18
C ILE A 626 26.33 -11.98 3.11
N PHE A 627 26.43 -11.41 4.30
CA PHE A 627 25.34 -11.36 5.28
C PHE A 627 24.10 -10.68 4.70
N ILE A 628 24.26 -9.56 4.01
CA ILE A 628 23.16 -8.83 3.37
C ILE A 628 22.54 -9.65 2.23
N LYS A 629 23.35 -10.30 1.39
CA LYS A 629 22.84 -11.19 0.33
C LYS A 629 22.01 -12.35 0.88
N GLY A 630 22.35 -12.86 2.07
CA GLY A 630 21.57 -13.89 2.76
C GLY A 630 20.14 -13.47 3.13
N HIS A 631 19.80 -12.18 3.10
CA HIS A 631 18.46 -11.67 3.37
C HIS A 631 17.62 -11.56 2.09
N GLU A 632 17.41 -12.67 1.38
CA GLU A 632 16.79 -12.72 0.04
C GLU A 632 15.37 -12.13 -0.06
N LYS A 633 14.65 -12.11 1.08
CA LYS A 633 13.30 -11.52 1.18
C LYS A 633 13.32 -9.99 1.26
N ALA A 634 14.44 -9.40 1.66
CA ALA A 634 14.58 -7.96 1.74
C ALA A 634 14.60 -7.35 0.34
N ARG A 635 13.76 -6.33 0.14
CA ARG A 635 13.60 -5.61 -1.13
C ARG A 635 14.32 -4.28 -1.14
N ARG A 636 14.72 -3.79 0.04
CA ARG A 636 15.47 -2.55 0.22
C ARG A 636 16.27 -2.58 1.52
N ILE A 637 17.35 -1.82 1.52
CA ILE A 637 18.20 -1.58 2.69
C ILE A 637 17.95 -0.15 3.20
N ASN A 638 17.74 -0.02 4.50
CA ASN A 638 17.83 1.24 5.23
C ASN A 638 19.11 1.22 6.05
N LEU A 639 20.03 2.13 5.76
CA LEU A 639 21.35 2.16 6.37
C LEU A 639 21.50 3.39 7.26
N THR A 640 21.89 3.18 8.52
CA THR A 640 22.27 4.24 9.45
C THR A 640 23.72 4.07 9.87
N TRP A 641 24.53 5.12 9.69
CA TRP A 641 25.90 5.19 10.20
C TRP A 641 25.88 5.62 11.66
N TYR A 642 26.52 4.84 12.53
CA TYR A 642 26.57 5.02 13.99
C TYR A 642 27.91 4.53 14.54
N GLY A 643 28.18 4.73 15.83
CA GLY A 643 29.44 4.36 16.48
C GLY A 643 30.01 5.52 17.30
N GLY A 644 31.32 5.49 17.54
CA GLY A 644 32.04 6.58 18.23
C GLY A 644 31.88 7.89 17.48
N GLU A 645 32.76 8.15 16.52
CA GLU A 645 32.51 9.14 15.46
C GLU A 645 32.66 8.44 14.11
N PRO A 646 31.54 8.14 13.40
CA PRO A 646 31.58 7.39 12.15
C PRO A 646 32.46 8.04 11.08
N LEU A 647 32.57 9.37 11.06
CA LEU A 647 33.35 10.10 10.07
C LEU A 647 34.87 10.01 10.28
N ILE A 648 35.36 9.49 11.42
CA ILE A 648 36.78 9.07 11.54
C ILE A 648 37.07 7.93 10.55
N ALA A 649 36.08 7.05 10.35
CA ALA A 649 36.16 5.92 9.43
C ALA A 649 35.59 6.28 8.03
N PHE A 650 35.77 7.52 7.57
CA PHE A 650 35.17 8.00 6.31
C PHE A 650 35.59 7.17 5.08
N GLU A 651 36.87 6.74 5.00
CA GLU A 651 37.33 5.85 3.92
C GLU A 651 36.63 4.47 3.96
N ILE A 652 36.36 3.96 5.16
CA ILE A 652 35.62 2.70 5.35
C ILE A 652 34.17 2.88 4.92
N ILE A 653 33.52 4.00 5.26
CA ILE A 653 32.17 4.34 4.79
C ILE A 653 32.12 4.36 3.26
N LYS A 654 33.08 5.04 2.61
CA LYS A 654 33.18 5.11 1.15
C LYS A 654 33.31 3.71 0.55
N ARG A 655 34.18 2.89 1.13
CA ARG A 655 34.37 1.50 0.71
C ARG A 655 33.10 0.67 0.88
N ILE A 656 32.43 0.72 2.04
CA ILE A 656 31.19 -0.03 2.26
C ILE A 656 30.14 0.36 1.23
N ASN A 657 29.92 1.66 0.97
CA ASN A 657 28.96 2.09 -0.04
C ASN A 657 29.31 1.56 -1.44
N LEU A 658 30.59 1.57 -1.82
CA LEU A 658 31.05 1.02 -3.09
C LEU A 658 30.78 -0.49 -3.17
N GLU A 659 31.21 -1.24 -2.15
CA GLU A 659 31.07 -2.70 -2.09
C GLU A 659 29.59 -3.12 -2.05
N LEU A 660 28.72 -2.38 -1.33
CA LEU A 660 27.28 -2.62 -1.37
C LEU A 660 26.72 -2.35 -2.77
N LYS A 661 27.14 -1.28 -3.45
CA LYS A 661 26.67 -0.95 -4.79
C LYS A 661 27.12 -1.98 -5.83
N GLU A 662 28.33 -2.52 -5.70
CA GLU A 662 28.92 -3.47 -6.66
C GLU A 662 28.52 -4.91 -6.39
N LYS A 663 28.45 -5.33 -5.12
CA LYS A 663 28.25 -6.73 -4.74
C LYS A 663 26.81 -7.05 -4.34
N VAL A 664 25.97 -6.10 -3.94
CA VAL A 664 24.65 -6.38 -3.35
C VAL A 664 23.50 -5.91 -4.26
N ASP A 665 22.64 -6.84 -4.67
CA ASP A 665 21.50 -6.56 -5.56
C ASP A 665 20.29 -5.90 -4.86
N ILE A 666 20.31 -5.81 -3.53
CA ILE A 666 19.24 -5.20 -2.75
C ILE A 666 19.47 -3.68 -2.73
N PRO A 667 18.54 -2.86 -3.27
CA PRO A 667 18.77 -1.44 -3.39
C PRO A 667 18.87 -0.75 -2.02
N LEU A 668 19.87 0.12 -1.88
CA LEU A 668 19.98 1.05 -0.76
C LEU A 668 18.93 2.17 -0.94
N TYR A 669 17.85 2.13 -0.17
CA TYR A 669 16.70 3.03 -0.31
C TYR A 669 16.83 4.29 0.56
N TYR A 670 17.43 4.14 1.74
CA TYR A 670 17.57 5.20 2.71
C TYR A 670 18.94 5.14 3.37
N GLN A 671 19.58 6.30 3.50
CA GLN A 671 20.83 6.44 4.23
C GLN A 671 20.74 7.62 5.20
N SER A 672 21.19 7.40 6.44
CA SER A 672 21.34 8.45 7.44
C SER A 672 22.62 8.27 8.26
N ILE A 673 23.04 9.32 8.96
CA ILE A 673 24.21 9.29 9.86
C ILE A 673 23.88 10.00 11.16
N ILE A 674 24.39 9.45 12.27
CA ILE A 674 24.44 10.11 13.57
C ILE A 674 25.92 10.45 13.81
N THR A 675 26.24 11.74 13.96
CA THR A 675 27.62 12.24 14.09
C THR A 675 27.68 13.34 15.14
N ASN A 676 28.87 13.60 15.69
CA ASN A 676 29.13 14.79 16.50
C ASN A 676 29.22 16.07 15.64
N GLY A 677 29.31 15.95 14.31
CA GLY A 677 29.29 17.07 13.36
C GLY A 677 30.64 17.77 13.14
N TYR A 678 31.67 17.45 13.94
CA TYR A 678 32.99 18.11 13.85
C TYR A 678 33.75 17.76 12.56
N LEU A 679 33.58 16.53 12.07
CA LEU A 679 34.23 16.01 10.86
C LEU A 679 33.34 16.09 9.61
N LEU A 680 32.22 16.81 9.67
CA LEU A 680 31.35 17.06 8.51
C LEU A 680 31.98 18.13 7.59
N THR A 681 33.18 17.83 7.08
CA THR A 681 33.97 18.72 6.21
C THR A 681 33.35 18.84 4.82
N ASN A 682 33.84 19.80 4.03
CA ASN A 682 33.40 19.98 2.64
C ASN A 682 33.53 18.71 1.79
N ASP A 683 34.60 17.93 1.95
CA ASP A 683 34.81 16.69 1.19
C ASP A 683 33.75 15.62 1.54
N VAL A 684 33.39 15.52 2.83
CA VAL A 684 32.32 14.64 3.30
C VAL A 684 30.98 15.08 2.74
N ILE A 685 30.72 16.39 2.74
CA ILE A 685 29.48 16.97 2.22
C ILE A 685 29.34 16.69 0.71
N GLU A 686 30.38 16.92 -0.09
CA GLU A 686 30.34 16.65 -1.54
C GLU A 686 30.19 15.15 -1.83
N TYR A 687 30.82 14.28 -1.04
CA TYR A 687 30.60 12.84 -1.17
C TYR A 687 29.14 12.46 -0.89
N PHE A 688 28.56 12.92 0.23
CA PHE A 688 27.18 12.61 0.59
C PHE A 688 26.14 13.20 -0.38
N LYS A 689 26.46 14.33 -1.02
CA LYS A 689 25.67 14.88 -2.12
C LYS A 689 25.52 13.88 -3.28
N GLY A 690 26.59 13.13 -3.59
CA GLY A 690 26.59 12.06 -4.58
C GLY A 690 25.89 10.77 -4.14
N GLN A 691 25.84 10.48 -2.83
CA GLN A 691 25.21 9.27 -2.28
C GLN A 691 23.72 9.43 -1.93
N GLN A 692 23.15 10.64 -2.07
CA GLN A 692 21.76 10.95 -1.73
C GLN A 692 21.36 10.65 -0.27
N ILE A 693 22.24 10.99 0.69
CA ILE A 693 21.92 10.89 2.12
C ILE A 693 20.62 11.66 2.45
N LYS A 694 19.75 11.05 3.25
CA LYS A 694 18.41 11.59 3.53
C LYS A 694 18.33 12.33 4.87
N SER A 695 19.13 11.93 5.85
CA SER A 695 19.12 12.55 7.17
C SER A 695 20.50 12.55 7.82
N ILE A 696 20.85 13.66 8.45
CA ILE A 696 22.04 13.82 9.29
C ILE A 696 21.58 14.27 10.67
N GLN A 697 21.85 13.47 11.71
CA GLN A 697 21.60 13.85 13.09
C GLN A 697 22.90 14.30 13.76
N ILE A 698 22.88 15.51 14.32
CA ILE A 698 24.03 16.14 15.00
C ILE A 698 23.65 16.42 16.44
N THR A 699 24.58 16.18 17.36
CA THR A 699 24.36 16.35 18.80
C THR A 699 25.12 17.55 19.34
N LEU A 700 24.43 18.41 20.11
CA LEU A 700 25.01 19.56 20.81
C LEU A 700 24.68 19.51 22.30
N ASP A 701 25.52 20.10 23.16
CA ASP A 701 25.31 20.16 24.61
C ASP A 701 25.29 21.60 25.11
N GLY A 702 24.12 22.14 25.41
CA GLY A 702 24.02 23.51 25.95
C GLY A 702 24.65 24.58 25.05
N ASP A 703 24.86 25.76 25.63
CA ASP A 703 25.53 26.89 24.97
C ASP A 703 27.02 26.60 24.73
N GLU A 704 27.72 27.49 24.00
CA GLU A 704 29.10 27.25 23.55
C GLU A 704 30.07 26.86 24.68
N ASP A 705 30.04 27.54 25.81
CA ASP A 705 30.92 27.25 26.95
C ASP A 705 30.65 25.86 27.53
N THR A 706 29.38 25.54 27.77
CA THR A 706 28.94 24.23 28.27
C THR A 706 29.30 23.13 27.29
N HIS A 707 29.09 23.35 25.99
CA HIS A 707 29.43 22.40 24.94
C HIS A 707 30.94 22.16 24.91
N ASN A 708 31.74 23.22 24.94
CA ASN A 708 33.19 23.12 24.88
C ASN A 708 33.79 22.47 26.13
N GLN A 709 33.12 22.53 27.28
CA GLN A 709 33.55 21.80 28.47
C GLN A 709 33.21 20.31 28.40
N THR A 710 31.99 19.99 27.96
CA THR A 710 31.41 18.64 28.00
C THR A 710 31.70 17.78 26.77
N ARG A 711 31.94 18.40 25.61
CA ARG A 711 32.18 17.77 24.30
C ARG A 711 33.45 18.30 23.62
N LYS A 712 34.53 18.46 24.40
CA LYS A 712 35.85 18.81 23.89
C LYS A 712 36.50 17.67 23.10
N LEU A 713 37.45 18.04 22.25
CA LEU A 713 38.39 17.09 21.66
C LEU A 713 39.26 16.47 22.76
N HIS A 714 39.87 15.32 22.49
CA HIS A 714 40.88 14.72 23.40
C HIS A 714 42.06 15.66 23.73
N SER A 715 42.32 16.66 22.89
CA SER A 715 43.31 17.71 23.14
C SER A 715 42.85 18.80 24.13
N GLY A 716 41.61 18.74 24.60
CA GLY A 716 40.99 19.75 25.46
C GLY A 716 40.41 20.95 24.71
N LYS A 717 40.59 21.05 23.39
CA LYS A 717 40.05 22.15 22.57
C LYS A 717 38.51 22.06 22.44
N GLY A 718 37.87 23.22 22.47
CA GLY A 718 36.43 23.37 22.18
C GLY A 718 36.08 22.94 20.75
N SER A 719 34.82 22.54 20.56
CA SER A 719 34.32 21.94 19.33
C SER A 719 33.10 22.65 18.74
N PHE A 720 32.42 23.49 19.52
CA PHE A 720 31.12 24.09 19.17
C PHE A 720 31.19 24.90 17.86
N HIS A 721 32.08 25.89 17.78
CA HIS A 721 32.19 26.76 16.60
C HIS A 721 32.40 25.96 15.30
N ARG A 722 33.27 24.94 15.33
CA ARG A 722 33.54 24.09 14.17
C ARG A 722 32.32 23.29 13.74
N ILE A 723 31.55 22.76 14.69
CA ILE A 723 30.30 22.04 14.38
C ILE A 723 29.29 22.99 13.72
N ILE A 724 29.11 24.20 14.28
CA ILE A 724 28.18 25.19 13.73
C ILE A 724 28.57 25.59 12.30
N GLU A 725 29.86 25.85 12.04
CA GLU A 725 30.40 26.14 10.70
C GLU A 725 30.14 25.00 9.71
N ASN A 726 30.34 23.75 10.13
CA ASN A 726 30.08 22.60 9.28
C ASN A 726 28.57 22.44 8.99
N ILE A 727 27.70 22.72 9.96
CA ILE A 727 26.25 22.71 9.75
C ILE A 727 25.86 23.79 8.74
N ASP A 728 26.37 25.02 8.88
CA ASP A 728 26.14 26.13 7.94
C ASP A 728 26.45 25.69 6.49
N ASN A 729 27.63 25.09 6.30
CA ASN A 729 28.07 24.59 4.99
C ASN A 729 27.18 23.44 4.48
N ALA A 730 26.85 22.48 5.35
CA ALA A 730 26.11 21.29 4.98
C ALA A 730 24.65 21.59 4.61
N VAL A 731 23.97 22.45 5.38
CA VAL A 731 22.57 22.83 5.13
C VAL A 731 22.42 23.50 3.78
N CYS A 732 23.37 24.36 3.40
CA CYS A 732 23.36 25.04 2.10
C CYS A 732 23.61 24.08 0.93
N LYS A 733 24.51 23.10 1.10
CA LYS A 733 24.94 22.20 0.01
C LYS A 733 24.09 20.94 -0.13
N LEU A 734 23.30 20.58 0.88
CA LEU A 734 22.44 19.40 0.91
C LEU A 734 20.96 19.77 1.14
N PRO A 735 20.31 20.47 0.19
CA PRO A 735 18.94 20.97 0.35
C PRO A 735 17.88 19.84 0.46
N ASN A 736 18.20 18.64 -0.01
CA ASN A 736 17.31 17.46 0.03
C ASN A 736 17.57 16.55 1.25
N CYS A 737 18.48 16.93 2.15
CA CYS A 737 18.80 16.21 3.37
C CYS A 737 18.13 16.89 4.58
N GLN A 738 17.55 16.10 5.48
CA GLN A 738 17.01 16.58 6.75
C GLN A 738 18.11 16.63 7.82
N PHE A 739 18.28 17.79 8.44
CA PHE A 739 19.22 18.01 9.54
C PHE A 739 18.47 17.95 10.87
N LEU A 740 18.80 16.96 11.69
CA LEU A 740 18.21 16.72 13.00
C LEU A 740 19.20 17.16 14.08
N ILE A 741 19.02 18.36 14.64
CA ILE A 741 19.89 18.89 15.68
C ILE A 741 19.33 18.52 17.04
N ARG A 742 19.93 17.51 17.66
CA ARG A 742 19.56 17.03 18.99
C ARG A 742 20.38 17.79 20.04
N ILE A 743 19.74 18.66 20.81
CA ILE A 743 20.40 19.33 21.94
C ILE A 743 20.24 18.45 23.17
N ASN A 744 21.35 17.95 23.69
CA ASN A 744 21.34 17.07 24.84
C ASN A 744 21.11 17.87 26.13
N ILE A 745 20.12 17.44 26.91
CA ILE A 745 19.66 18.15 28.10
C ILE A 745 19.85 17.28 29.35
N ASN A 746 20.40 17.89 30.39
CA ASN A 746 20.49 17.35 31.75
C ASN A 746 20.06 18.41 32.78
N ASN A 747 20.11 18.10 34.07
CA ASN A 747 19.71 19.03 35.11
C ASN A 747 20.55 20.31 35.21
N LYS A 748 21.79 20.30 34.69
CA LYS A 748 22.71 21.44 34.74
C LYS A 748 22.44 22.44 33.61
N ASN A 749 22.19 21.97 32.39
CA ASN A 749 22.09 22.82 31.20
C ASN A 749 20.64 23.03 30.68
N LYS A 750 19.62 22.53 31.37
CA LYS A 750 18.20 22.64 30.93
C LYS A 750 17.72 24.05 30.64
N ASN A 751 18.28 25.07 31.28
CA ASN A 751 17.88 26.46 31.05
C ASN A 751 18.54 27.07 29.80
N GLU A 752 19.70 26.56 29.39
CA GLU A 752 20.45 27.04 28.21
C GLU A 752 19.73 26.71 26.91
N TYR A 753 18.96 25.62 26.89
CA TYR A 753 18.23 25.14 25.71
C TYR A 753 17.37 26.23 25.04
N ILE A 754 16.73 27.10 25.83
CA ILE A 754 15.83 28.15 25.30
C ILE A 754 16.60 29.13 24.42
N ASN A 755 17.71 29.67 24.93
CA ASN A 755 18.50 30.68 24.23
C ASN A 755 19.17 30.05 23.01
N LEU A 756 19.75 28.86 23.17
CA LEU A 756 20.35 28.12 22.07
C LEU A 756 19.33 27.83 20.96
N TYR A 757 18.15 27.31 21.30
CA TYR A 757 17.09 27.02 20.33
C TYR A 757 16.72 28.27 19.54
N LYS A 758 16.49 29.41 20.20
CA LYS A 758 16.15 30.67 19.52
C LYS A 758 17.27 31.15 18.61
N ASN A 759 18.51 31.10 19.08
CA ASN A 759 19.68 31.52 18.30
C ASN A 759 19.85 30.65 17.05
N LEU A 760 19.78 29.33 17.20
CA LEU A 760 19.92 28.39 16.09
C LEU A 760 18.74 28.46 15.11
N THR A 761 17.51 28.60 15.60
CA THR A 761 16.31 28.76 14.75
C THR A 761 16.37 30.06 13.95
N LYS A 762 16.85 31.15 14.56
CA LYS A 762 17.09 32.42 13.86
C LYS A 762 18.19 32.30 12.80
N LYS A 763 19.27 31.56 13.12
CA LYS A 763 20.40 31.34 12.21
C LYS A 763 20.04 30.45 11.02
N TRP A 764 19.19 29.44 11.23
CA TRP A 764 18.78 28.48 10.21
C TRP A 764 17.26 28.49 9.98
N PRO A 765 16.74 29.46 9.20
CA PRO A 765 15.32 29.49 8.86
C PRO A 765 14.91 28.42 7.82
N ALA A 766 15.85 27.57 7.39
CA ALA A 766 15.64 26.60 6.31
C ALA A 766 14.65 25.51 6.74
N LYS A 767 13.74 25.10 5.84
CA LYS A 767 12.69 24.11 6.13
C LYS A 767 13.22 22.68 6.38
N ASN A 768 14.49 22.42 6.10
CA ASN A 768 15.11 21.10 6.23
C ASN A 768 15.89 20.90 7.54
N ILE A 769 15.84 21.83 8.49
CA ILE A 769 16.42 21.67 9.83
C ILE A 769 15.35 21.50 10.90
N HIS A 770 15.57 20.59 11.83
CA HIS A 770 14.70 20.37 12.99
C HIS A 770 15.56 20.29 14.25
N ILE A 771 15.31 21.21 15.18
CA ILE A 771 16.01 21.30 16.47
C ILE A 771 15.09 20.75 17.54
N TYR A 772 15.56 19.77 18.31
CA TYR A 772 14.74 19.11 19.33
C TYR A 772 15.58 18.73 20.57
N PRO A 773 14.94 18.65 21.75
CA PRO A 773 15.63 18.31 22.99
C PRO A 773 15.88 16.80 23.10
N GLY A 774 17.04 16.44 23.64
CA GLY A 774 17.50 15.08 23.86
C GLY A 774 17.87 14.84 25.31
N PHE A 775 16.96 14.33 26.12
CA PHE A 775 17.22 14.12 27.55
C PHE A 775 18.29 13.04 27.78
N ILE A 776 19.41 13.43 28.41
CA ILE A 776 20.43 12.49 28.89
C ILE A 776 19.89 11.84 30.15
N ARG A 777 20.00 10.52 30.22
CA ARG A 777 19.73 9.74 31.43
C ARG A 777 21.07 9.26 31.98
N GLU A 778 21.41 9.64 33.21
CA GLU A 778 22.58 9.16 33.94
C GLU A 778 22.29 7.78 34.57
N GLU A 779 23.10 6.78 34.21
CA GLU A 779 23.11 5.45 34.85
C GLU A 779 24.20 5.43 35.94
N THR A 780 24.01 4.70 37.05
CA THR A 780 25.07 4.55 38.06
C THR A 780 26.22 3.68 37.56
N LYS A 781 27.36 3.73 38.24
CA LYS A 781 28.51 2.83 38.02
C LYS A 781 28.17 1.34 38.11
N ASP A 782 27.09 0.96 38.79
CA ASP A 782 26.63 -0.43 38.94
C ASP A 782 25.49 -0.80 37.98
N ASN A 783 25.20 0.00 36.95
CA ASN A 783 24.03 -0.15 36.05
C ASN A 783 22.67 -0.19 36.78
N LYS A 784 22.59 0.32 38.02
CA LYS A 784 21.38 0.42 38.84
C LYS A 784 21.01 1.89 39.04
N SER A 785 20.13 2.44 38.20
CA SER A 785 19.41 3.73 38.34
C SER A 785 19.99 4.80 39.31
N LEU A 786 20.44 5.94 38.77
CA LEU A 786 20.49 7.22 39.52
C LEU A 786 19.23 8.02 39.20
N CYS A 787 18.16 7.75 39.95
CA CYS A 787 16.89 8.46 39.90
C CYS A 787 16.95 9.81 40.65
N SER A 788 18.03 10.58 40.56
CA SER A 788 18.10 11.88 41.27
C SER A 788 18.74 13.04 40.50
N LYS A 789 19.44 12.79 39.38
CA LYS A 789 20.04 13.85 38.53
C LYS A 789 19.53 13.90 37.09
N CYS A 790 18.65 12.96 36.72
CA CYS A 790 17.99 12.95 35.42
C CYS A 790 16.70 13.77 35.45
N ILE A 791 16.32 14.36 34.32
CA ILE A 791 14.95 14.84 34.13
C ILE A 791 14.04 13.60 34.15
N HIS A 792 13.28 13.43 35.22
CA HIS A 792 12.31 12.35 35.33
C HIS A 792 11.31 12.40 34.18
N ALA A 793 10.81 11.25 33.72
CA ALA A 793 9.80 11.23 32.66
C ALA A 793 8.57 12.09 33.03
N GLU A 794 8.24 12.16 34.32
CA GLU A 794 7.17 12.99 34.89
C GLU A 794 7.52 14.50 34.93
N SER A 795 8.77 14.91 34.75
CA SER A 795 9.13 16.33 34.67
C SER A 795 9.40 16.82 33.24
N VAL A 796 9.32 15.92 32.25
CA VAL A 796 9.52 16.28 30.83
C VAL A 796 8.42 17.21 30.32
N ILE A 797 7.15 16.94 30.65
CA ILE A 797 6.02 17.77 30.20
C ILE A 797 6.09 19.15 30.86
N ASP A 798 6.40 19.22 32.15
CA ASP A 798 6.62 20.49 32.86
C ASP A 798 7.72 21.31 32.21
N LEU A 799 8.79 20.65 31.76
CA LEU A 799 9.89 21.30 31.08
C LEU A 799 9.51 21.75 29.67
N TYR A 800 8.74 20.96 28.92
CA TYR A 800 8.20 21.37 27.63
C TYR A 800 7.23 22.54 27.74
N GLU A 801 6.36 22.55 28.73
CA GLU A 801 5.52 23.72 29.03
C GLU A 801 6.35 24.95 29.32
N TYR A 802 7.39 24.82 30.16
CA TYR A 802 8.30 25.91 30.45
C TYR A 802 8.99 26.42 29.17
N TYR A 803 9.48 25.53 28.31
CA TYR A 803 10.07 25.90 27.03
C TYR A 803 9.08 26.61 26.10
N ASN A 804 7.84 26.12 26.00
CA ASN A 804 6.79 26.76 25.22
C ASN A 804 6.44 28.17 25.73
N ARG A 805 6.32 28.36 27.05
CA ARG A 805 6.11 29.69 27.66
C ARG A 805 7.27 30.65 27.37
N CYS A 806 8.48 30.11 27.23
CA CYS A 806 9.65 30.88 26.85
C CYS A 806 9.79 31.07 25.33
N GLY A 807 8.84 30.63 24.49
CA GLY A 807 8.83 30.86 23.05
C GLY A 807 9.62 29.82 22.23
N VAL A 808 9.77 28.60 22.73
CA VAL A 808 10.22 27.44 21.95
C VAL A 808 8.98 26.69 21.46
N ASP A 809 8.85 26.40 20.17
CA ASP A 809 7.70 25.64 19.66
C ASP A 809 7.95 24.13 19.75
N ILE A 810 7.59 23.52 20.89
CA ILE A 810 7.63 22.07 21.08
C ILE A 810 6.21 21.51 21.03
N LYS A 811 5.97 20.60 20.08
CA LYS A 811 4.74 19.81 19.99
C LYS A 811 4.86 18.52 20.80
N TYR A 812 3.97 18.33 21.76
CA TYR A 812 3.94 17.16 22.64
C TYR A 812 2.51 16.66 22.93
N TYR A 813 1.60 16.84 21.98
CA TYR A 813 0.29 16.21 22.06
C TYR A 813 0.44 14.67 21.93
N PRO A 814 -0.33 13.87 22.68
CA PRO A 814 -0.22 12.41 22.58
C PRO A 814 -0.69 11.88 21.22
N GLU A 815 0.20 11.18 20.51
CA GLU A 815 -0.08 10.56 19.21
C GLU A 815 0.07 9.04 19.26
N ARG A 816 -0.69 8.34 18.41
CA ARG A 816 -0.63 6.88 18.32
C ARG A 816 0.70 6.42 17.71
N LEU A 817 1.37 5.49 18.39
CA LEU A 817 2.54 4.81 17.84
C LEU A 817 2.13 3.46 17.26
N GLU A 818 2.18 3.32 15.93
CA GLU A 818 1.79 2.08 15.24
C GLU A 818 2.92 1.04 15.11
N LYS A 819 4.15 1.37 15.56
CA LYS A 819 5.33 0.51 15.37
C LYS A 819 6.06 0.27 16.69
N GLY A 820 6.59 -0.94 16.85
CA GLY A 820 7.44 -1.34 17.95
C GLY A 820 8.91 -0.91 17.78
N CYS A 821 9.74 -1.23 18.78
CA CYS A 821 11.17 -0.94 18.77
C CYS A 821 11.94 -1.83 17.78
N MET A 822 13.06 -1.33 17.24
CA MET A 822 13.96 -2.09 16.36
C MET A 822 14.49 -3.39 17.00
N ILE A 823 14.60 -3.43 18.33
CA ILE A 823 15.09 -4.59 19.08
C ILE A 823 14.17 -5.81 18.91
N ASN A 824 12.88 -5.58 18.61
CA ASN A 824 11.85 -6.58 18.37
C ASN A 824 11.62 -6.86 16.87
N SER A 825 12.33 -6.18 15.96
CA SER A 825 12.14 -6.32 14.52
C SER A 825 13.09 -7.37 13.95
N ILE A 826 12.59 -8.36 13.22
CA ILE A 826 13.38 -9.52 12.76
C ILE A 826 14.55 -9.10 11.87
N ASN A 827 14.32 -8.22 10.89
CA ASN A 827 15.31 -7.74 9.92
C ASN A 827 15.93 -6.39 10.31
N SER A 828 16.15 -6.17 11.61
CA SER A 828 16.82 -4.98 12.13
C SER A 828 18.06 -5.37 12.91
N TYR A 829 19.24 -4.95 12.45
CA TYR A 829 20.51 -5.36 13.03
C TYR A 829 21.45 -4.18 13.21
N ILE A 830 22.30 -4.27 14.23
CA ILE A 830 23.45 -3.39 14.39
C ILE A 830 24.70 -4.24 14.22
N ILE A 831 25.59 -3.83 13.32
CA ILE A 831 26.80 -4.57 12.98
C ILE A 831 28.00 -3.79 13.49
N GLY A 832 28.74 -4.40 14.41
CA GLY A 832 29.97 -3.86 14.96
C GLY A 832 31.18 -3.99 14.03
N PRO A 833 32.32 -3.35 14.36
CA PRO A 833 33.51 -3.33 13.51
C PRO A 833 34.17 -4.71 13.33
N GLU A 834 33.93 -5.67 14.22
CA GLU A 834 34.46 -7.04 14.09
C GLU A 834 33.42 -7.98 13.44
N GLY A 835 32.28 -7.45 13.01
CA GLY A 835 31.20 -8.23 12.40
C GLY A 835 30.22 -8.83 13.41
N GLU A 836 30.30 -8.42 14.67
CA GLU A 836 29.36 -8.80 15.71
C GLU A 836 27.97 -8.19 15.48
N ILE A 837 26.92 -8.95 15.79
CA ILE A 837 25.52 -8.57 15.56
C ILE A 837 24.85 -8.26 16.89
N TYR A 838 24.21 -7.08 16.97
CA TYR A 838 23.39 -6.62 18.09
C TYR A 838 21.97 -6.24 17.66
N LYS A 839 21.08 -6.10 18.65
CA LYS A 839 19.68 -5.65 18.46
C LYS A 839 19.40 -4.23 18.93
N CYS A 840 20.28 -3.65 19.77
CA CYS A 840 20.14 -2.31 20.33
C CYS A 840 21.49 -1.59 20.35
N TRP A 841 21.51 -0.27 20.12
CA TRP A 841 22.75 0.53 20.11
C TRP A 841 23.40 0.59 21.50
N ASN A 842 22.63 0.42 22.57
CA ASN A 842 23.13 0.39 23.94
C ASN A 842 23.93 -0.88 24.24
N ASP A 843 23.76 -1.92 23.42
CA ASP A 843 24.45 -3.21 23.59
C ASP A 843 25.81 -3.26 22.89
N VAL A 844 26.09 -2.29 22.00
CA VAL A 844 27.31 -2.29 21.18
C VAL A 844 28.54 -2.29 22.10
N SER A 845 29.47 -3.21 21.81
CA SER A 845 30.69 -3.51 22.56
C SER A 845 30.52 -4.35 23.84
N ASN A 846 29.29 -4.69 24.23
CA ASN A 846 29.07 -5.69 25.28
C ASN A 846 29.08 -7.11 24.70
N LYS A 847 30.11 -7.90 25.01
CA LYS A 847 30.29 -9.26 24.49
C LYS A 847 29.12 -10.20 24.83
N GLU A 848 28.50 -10.01 26.00
CA GLU A 848 27.35 -10.83 26.43
C GLU A 848 26.06 -10.51 25.66
N LYS A 849 26.04 -9.38 24.94
CA LYS A 849 24.89 -8.91 24.16
C LYS A 849 24.99 -9.21 22.67
N ILE A 850 26.05 -9.89 22.25
CA ILE A 850 26.22 -10.34 20.88
C ILE A 850 25.21 -11.48 20.61
N ILE A 851 24.33 -11.29 19.62
CA ILE A 851 23.39 -12.33 19.20
C ILE A 851 23.99 -13.28 18.16
N GLY A 852 24.99 -12.83 17.41
CA GLY A 852 25.66 -13.61 16.38
C GLY A 852 26.77 -12.81 15.71
N PHE A 853 27.32 -13.35 14.64
CA PHE A 853 28.35 -12.70 13.83
C PHE A 853 28.01 -12.85 12.35
N ILE A 854 28.38 -11.88 11.52
CA ILE A 854 28.03 -11.84 10.09
C ILE A 854 28.73 -12.91 9.25
N ASP A 855 29.85 -13.45 9.73
CA ASP A 855 30.60 -14.55 9.12
C ASP A 855 29.98 -15.93 9.45
N LYS A 856 29.06 -15.98 10.42
CA LYS A 856 28.37 -17.20 10.85
C LYS A 856 26.95 -17.23 10.33
N LYS A 857 26.54 -18.37 9.78
CA LYS A 857 25.17 -18.57 9.26
C LYS A 857 24.09 -18.62 10.35
N GLU A 858 24.46 -18.96 11.59
CA GLU A 858 23.51 -19.13 12.69
C GLU A 858 23.64 -18.03 13.75
N ILE A 859 22.50 -17.70 14.36
CA ILE A 859 22.43 -16.92 15.60
C ILE A 859 23.13 -17.72 16.70
N VAL A 860 24.19 -17.16 17.27
CA VAL A 860 25.01 -17.79 18.31
C VAL A 860 24.29 -17.78 19.66
N ASN A 861 23.70 -16.64 20.04
CA ASN A 861 22.98 -16.49 21.29
C ASN A 861 21.46 -16.51 21.06
N LYS A 862 20.94 -17.71 20.75
CA LYS A 862 19.50 -17.94 20.46
C LYS A 862 18.61 -17.51 21.64
N SER A 863 19.06 -17.73 22.87
CA SER A 863 18.33 -17.32 24.09
C SER A 863 18.12 -15.81 24.15
N LEU A 864 19.19 -15.02 24.00
CA LEU A 864 19.10 -13.56 23.98
C LEU A 864 18.23 -13.06 22.83
N PHE A 865 18.40 -13.65 21.64
CA PHE A 865 17.60 -13.30 20.48
C PHE A 865 16.09 -13.53 20.71
N TYR A 866 15.70 -14.69 21.23
CA TYR A 866 14.29 -14.98 21.52
C TYR A 866 13.71 -14.10 22.64
N ARG A 867 14.51 -13.78 23.67
CA ARG A 867 14.12 -12.82 24.71
C ARG A 867 13.78 -11.47 24.09
N TYR A 868 14.63 -10.95 23.19
CA TYR A 868 14.38 -9.69 22.49
C TYR A 868 13.17 -9.74 21.57
N MET A 869 13.02 -10.79 20.77
CA MET A 869 11.95 -10.90 19.76
C MET A 869 10.57 -11.15 20.37
N ILE A 870 10.48 -11.94 21.44
CA ILE A 870 9.20 -12.45 21.97
C ILE A 870 8.90 -11.85 23.35
N ASP A 871 9.78 -12.03 24.31
CA ASP A 871 9.48 -11.77 25.73
C ASP A 871 9.29 -10.28 26.05
N LEU A 872 9.83 -9.39 25.22
CA LEU A 872 9.71 -7.94 25.39
C LEU A 872 8.38 -7.35 24.92
N SER A 873 7.53 -8.13 24.23
CA SER A 873 6.27 -7.62 23.70
C SER A 873 5.37 -7.04 24.80
N PRO A 874 4.86 -5.80 24.66
CA PRO A 874 3.95 -5.22 25.64
C PRO A 874 2.61 -5.95 25.71
N PHE A 875 2.26 -6.72 24.67
CA PHE A 875 1.06 -7.55 24.62
C PHE A 875 1.19 -8.85 25.43
N LEU A 876 2.37 -9.13 26.02
CA LEU A 876 2.55 -10.21 27.00
C LEU A 876 2.51 -9.69 28.44
N ASP A 877 2.77 -8.40 28.64
CA ASP A 877 2.89 -7.73 29.93
C ASP A 877 1.51 -7.45 30.57
N LYS A 878 1.32 -7.88 31.83
CA LYS A 878 0.03 -7.79 32.52
C LYS A 878 -0.39 -6.35 32.79
N GLU A 879 0.56 -5.48 33.10
CA GLU A 879 0.30 -4.07 33.40
C GLU A 879 0.00 -3.30 32.12
N CYS A 880 0.71 -3.59 31.04
CA CYS A 880 0.47 -2.92 29.76
C CYS A 880 -0.85 -3.31 29.13
N LYS A 881 -1.31 -4.56 29.29
CA LYS A 881 -2.64 -5.01 28.83
C LYS A 881 -3.79 -4.20 29.42
N LYS A 882 -3.62 -3.71 30.64
CA LYS A 882 -4.62 -2.90 31.36
C LYS A 882 -4.39 -1.40 31.18
N CYS A 883 -3.30 -0.99 30.54
CA CYS A 883 -2.91 0.40 30.45
C CYS A 883 -3.68 1.11 29.33
N SER A 884 -4.42 2.16 29.69
CA SER A 884 -5.12 3.02 28.74
C SER A 884 -4.17 3.72 27.77
N LEU A 885 -2.89 3.90 28.09
CA LEU A 885 -1.91 4.57 27.21
C LEU A 885 -1.15 3.63 26.27
N LEU A 886 -1.44 2.32 26.27
CA LEU A 886 -0.77 1.36 25.39
C LEU A 886 -0.80 1.77 23.89
N PRO A 887 -1.92 2.29 23.33
CA PRO A 887 -1.94 2.73 21.92
C PRO A 887 -0.97 3.86 21.59
N ILE A 888 -0.63 4.68 22.58
CA ILE A 888 0.25 5.85 22.44
C ILE A 888 1.71 5.43 22.66
N CYS A 889 2.00 4.58 23.64
CA CYS A 889 3.38 4.25 23.99
C CYS A 889 3.96 3.02 23.25
N SER A 890 3.10 2.13 22.75
CA SER A 890 3.48 0.84 22.15
C SER A 890 4.50 0.03 22.97
N GLY A 891 4.44 0.15 24.30
CA GLY A 891 5.29 -0.58 25.23
C GLY A 891 6.59 0.11 25.65
N GLY A 892 6.93 1.26 25.08
CA GLY A 892 8.15 2.00 25.42
C GLY A 892 9.45 1.32 24.96
N CYS A 893 10.56 1.62 25.64
CA CYS A 893 11.89 1.12 25.24
C CYS A 893 12.08 -0.37 25.55
N GLY A 894 12.32 -1.18 24.50
CA GLY A 894 12.55 -2.62 24.66
C GLY A 894 13.84 -2.95 25.43
N TRP A 895 14.90 -2.15 25.31
CA TRP A 895 16.14 -2.37 26.05
C TRP A 895 15.95 -2.26 27.56
N TYR A 896 15.23 -1.24 28.03
CA TYR A 896 14.89 -1.10 29.45
C TYR A 896 13.94 -2.21 29.94
N ARG A 897 13.00 -2.66 29.09
CA ARG A 897 12.18 -3.84 29.42
C ARG A 897 13.03 -5.08 29.64
N TYR A 898 14.06 -5.28 28.82
CA TYR A 898 14.99 -6.39 29.00
C TYR A 898 15.73 -6.28 30.33
N LYS A 899 16.31 -5.11 30.62
CA LYS A 899 17.01 -4.85 31.89
C LYS A 899 16.12 -5.13 33.10
N ASN A 900 14.87 -4.63 33.09
CA ASN A 900 13.93 -4.86 34.19
C ASN A 900 13.56 -6.33 34.35
N LYS A 901 13.32 -7.05 33.24
CA LYS A 901 12.88 -8.45 33.30
C LYS A 901 13.99 -9.44 33.61
N PHE A 902 15.22 -9.18 33.14
CA PHE A 902 16.28 -10.19 33.11
C PHE A 902 17.58 -9.77 33.82
N GLU A 903 17.72 -8.52 34.24
CA GLU A 903 18.94 -8.01 34.89
C GLU A 903 18.66 -7.22 36.18
N ASN A 904 17.49 -7.42 36.80
CA ASN A 904 17.09 -6.71 38.03
C ASN A 904 17.16 -5.18 37.89
N GLY A 905 16.87 -4.66 36.69
CA GLY A 905 16.78 -3.22 36.44
C GLY A 905 15.51 -2.61 37.03
N TYR A 906 15.59 -1.31 37.35
CA TYR A 906 14.48 -0.51 37.86
C TYR A 906 14.23 0.73 36.98
N PHE A 907 14.16 0.53 35.67
CA PHE A 907 13.98 1.60 34.70
C PHE A 907 12.49 1.92 34.48
N ASN A 908 12.14 3.21 34.42
CA ASN A 908 10.82 3.61 33.98
C ASN A 908 10.69 3.44 32.44
N ILE A 909 9.88 2.47 32.04
CA ILE A 909 9.60 2.11 30.63
C ILE A 909 8.37 2.83 30.06
N CYS A 910 7.65 3.58 30.89
CA CYS A 910 6.38 4.18 30.50
C CYS A 910 6.57 5.48 29.73
N SER A 911 5.57 5.85 28.94
CA SER A 911 5.54 7.14 28.24
C SER A 911 5.59 8.29 29.25
N MET A 912 6.12 9.44 28.82
CA MET A 912 6.09 10.70 29.60
C MET A 912 4.67 11.12 29.98
N TYR A 913 3.65 10.68 29.23
CA TYR A 913 2.25 10.92 29.56
C TYR A 913 1.73 10.10 30.75
N LYS A 914 2.47 9.08 31.22
CA LYS A 914 2.05 8.25 32.34
C LYS A 914 2.47 8.90 33.66
N GLY A 915 1.50 9.20 34.51
CA GLY A 915 1.66 9.84 35.82
C GLY A 915 0.36 10.54 36.23
N GLU A 916 0.23 10.95 37.50
CA GLU A 916 -1.05 11.47 38.03
C GLU A 916 -1.60 12.70 37.27
N ASN A 917 -0.73 13.61 36.82
CA ASN A 917 -1.15 14.85 36.15
C ASN A 917 -0.53 15.09 34.76
N GLN A 918 0.28 14.16 34.28
CA GLN A 918 1.13 14.37 33.10
C GLN A 918 0.33 14.41 31.80
N LEU A 919 -0.54 13.42 31.58
CA LEU A 919 -1.45 13.40 30.43
C LEU A 919 -2.36 14.64 30.42
N LYS A 920 -2.94 14.98 31.58
CA LYS A 920 -3.80 16.16 31.75
C LYS A 920 -3.12 17.45 31.30
N LYS A 921 -1.88 17.69 31.76
CA LYS A 921 -1.06 18.84 31.35
C LYS A 921 -0.85 18.90 29.84
N ALA A 922 -0.42 17.78 29.23
CA ALA A 922 -0.20 17.71 27.78
C ALA A 922 -1.47 17.98 26.94
N LEU A 923 -2.62 17.53 27.42
CA LEU A 923 -3.89 17.75 26.72
C LEU A 923 -4.34 19.21 26.83
N LEU A 924 -4.29 19.80 28.03
CA LEU A 924 -4.73 21.18 28.30
C LEU A 924 -3.78 22.25 27.74
N SER A 925 -2.50 21.93 27.55
CA SER A 925 -1.55 22.85 26.92
C SER A 925 -1.72 22.93 25.40
N SER A 926 -2.29 21.90 24.78
CA SER A 926 -2.50 21.79 23.33
C SER A 926 -3.80 22.45 22.85
N THR A 927 -4.69 22.83 23.77
CA THR A 927 -6.01 23.43 23.49
C THR A 927 -5.99 24.91 23.08
N MET A 928 -4.82 25.55 22.89
CA MET A 928 -4.79 26.90 22.30
C MET A 928 -4.91 26.92 20.76
N GLU A 929 -4.91 25.77 20.07
CA GLU A 929 -4.97 25.72 18.59
C GLU A 929 -6.04 24.78 17.97
N LEU A 930 -7.08 24.34 18.71
CA LEU A 930 -8.17 23.52 18.15
C LEU A 930 -9.54 24.20 18.21
#